data_AF-A0A840MVS0-F1
#
_entry.id   AF-A0A840MVS0-F1
#
_cell.length_a   1.000
_cell.length_b   1.000
_cell.length_c   1.000
_cell.angle_alpha   90.00
_cell.angle_beta   90.00
_cell.angle_gamma   90.00
#
_symmetry.space_group_name_H-M   'P 1'
#
loop_
_entity.id
_entity.type
_entity.pdbx_description
1 polymer ?
#
loop_
_entity_poly.entity_id
_entity_poly.type
_entity_poly.pdbx_seq_one_letter_code
_entity_poly.pdbx_strand_id
1 'polypeptide(L)'
;MNFLKNLKNFRKKKAQAVPNTHSPLPPQLAGLLRESWWLVMVVAAIYLVLVLLSYHPGDPGWSHSATRPGLHNRGGQVGAWVADVLLSLFGVSAWWWVVFCVSAIWWGYKRIDRVMSSPKPVLIIGMMGFLMLLISSCGIESLRLHSIHISLPMAPGGLLGEVIGNKLHQVFGFTGATLVMLATMAIGFSLYSGMSWLTVMERLGGWIEDSLFKARDNLEAWQDRKIGKAAQVEREVKVKTEKKKLDEAAPIHIEEPVLEIPVAKKVEREIEKEKKKEIQPVLFEDLPSPDASGELPPVTLLAPPPPVQESVAHDVLEFTSRLIERKLADFGVEVKVVAAYPGPVITRYEIEPAVGVKGAQIVNLMKDLARALGLVSIRVVETIPGKTYMGLELPNPKRQTVRLSELLSSEPYAQSSSLLTMVLGKDIAGKPVVADLGKMPHLLVAGTTGSGKSVGVNAMILSLLYKAAPHDVRFIMVDPKMLELSVYEGIPHLLAPVVTDMKLAANALNWCVAEMEKRYRLMSAMGVRNIAGYNQKLKDADKAGKKITNPFSLTPDDPEPLECLPFIVVVVDEFADLMMVAGKKIEELIARLAQKARAAGIHLILATQRPSVDVITGLIKANIPTRMAFQVSSKVDSRTILDQMGAEALLGQGDMLFLPPGTGYPQRVHGAFVADDEVHKVVEHLKQTGEPNYVEGILSGEALTGSGGDATGGGGGEADGEADPLYDEAVAIVLKTRRASISAVQRHLRIGYNRAARLIEQMETAGLVSPMEANGNRTVLAPNREE
;
A
#
# COMPACT_ATOMS: atom_id res chain seq x y z
N MET A 1 -59.07 -13.85 -26.06
CA MET A 1 -57.76 -13.61 -26.72
C MET A 1 -56.59 -13.90 -25.77
N ASN A 2 -56.53 -15.10 -25.17
CA ASN A 2 -55.49 -15.51 -24.23
C ASN A 2 -55.10 -17.01 -24.38
N PHE A 3 -55.45 -17.62 -25.51
CA PHE A 3 -55.18 -19.04 -25.78
C PHE A 3 -54.01 -19.25 -26.76
N LEU A 4 -53.63 -18.21 -27.52
CA LEU A 4 -52.58 -18.27 -28.55
C LEU A 4 -51.19 -17.79 -28.07
N LYS A 5 -51.05 -17.24 -26.85
CA LYS A 5 -49.74 -16.90 -26.28
C LYS A 5 -49.04 -18.09 -25.59
N ASN A 6 -49.78 -19.12 -25.17
CA ASN A 6 -49.21 -20.31 -24.52
C ASN A 6 -48.64 -21.37 -25.48
N LEU A 7 -48.91 -21.28 -26.78
CA LEU A 7 -48.39 -22.21 -27.79
C LEU A 7 -47.00 -21.84 -28.35
N LYS A 8 -46.48 -20.64 -28.07
CA LYS A 8 -45.10 -20.26 -28.43
C LYS A 8 -44.04 -20.64 -27.38
N ASN A 9 -44.45 -21.03 -26.17
CA ASN A 9 -43.53 -21.49 -25.12
C ASN A 9 -43.36 -23.03 -25.06
N PHE A 10 -44.02 -23.79 -25.95
CA PHE A 10 -43.94 -25.26 -25.99
C PHE A 10 -43.02 -25.83 -27.08
N ARG A 11 -42.20 -24.99 -27.73
CA ARG A 11 -41.22 -25.40 -28.76
C ARG A 11 -39.76 -25.05 -28.43
N LYS A 12 -39.43 -24.97 -27.14
CA LYS A 12 -38.06 -24.82 -26.62
C LYS A 12 -37.79 -25.67 -25.37
N LYS A 13 -38.19 -26.95 -25.41
CA LYS A 13 -37.63 -28.01 -24.56
C LYS A 13 -37.54 -29.30 -25.38
N LYS A 14 -36.62 -29.32 -26.36
CA LYS A 14 -36.17 -30.57 -26.95
C LYS A 14 -35.06 -31.11 -26.06
N ALA A 15 -35.31 -32.30 -25.54
CA ALA A 15 -34.46 -33.11 -24.69
C ALA A 15 -32.98 -32.97 -25.04
N GLN A 16 -32.19 -32.49 -24.08
CA GLN A 16 -30.76 -32.78 -24.03
C GLN A 16 -30.65 -34.30 -23.88
N ALA A 17 -30.10 -34.96 -24.89
CA ALA A 17 -29.64 -36.32 -24.77
C ALA A 17 -28.63 -36.37 -23.62
N VAL A 18 -28.97 -37.09 -22.55
CA VAL A 18 -28.04 -37.47 -21.50
C VAL A 18 -26.92 -38.26 -22.19
N PRO A 19 -25.68 -37.76 -22.25
CA PRO A 19 -24.59 -38.60 -22.72
C PRO A 19 -24.41 -39.70 -21.68
N ASN A 20 -24.42 -40.96 -22.12
CA ASN A 20 -24.10 -42.12 -21.30
C ASN A 20 -22.87 -41.82 -20.43
N THR A 21 -23.11 -41.59 -19.16
CA THR A 21 -22.10 -41.50 -18.12
C THR A 21 -21.61 -42.92 -17.88
N HIS A 22 -20.63 -43.36 -18.68
CA HIS A 22 -19.75 -44.43 -18.22
C HIS A 22 -19.18 -43.96 -16.88
N SER A 23 -19.52 -44.67 -15.80
CA SER A 23 -18.95 -44.45 -14.47
C SER A 23 -17.44 -44.28 -14.61
N PRO A 24 -16.88 -43.09 -14.34
CA PRO A 24 -15.43 -42.92 -14.46
C PRO A 24 -14.78 -43.88 -13.48
N LEU A 25 -13.80 -44.64 -13.96
CA LEU A 25 -12.96 -45.51 -13.13
C LEU A 25 -12.50 -44.73 -11.89
N PRO A 26 -12.42 -45.37 -10.70
CA PRO A 26 -11.91 -44.72 -9.50
C PRO A 26 -10.59 -44.00 -9.81
N PRO A 27 -10.36 -42.77 -9.33
CA PRO A 27 -9.23 -41.94 -9.73
C PRO A 27 -7.87 -42.61 -9.48
N GLN A 28 -7.79 -43.45 -8.45
CA GLN A 28 -6.60 -44.28 -8.16
C GLN A 28 -6.35 -45.34 -9.23
N LEU A 29 -7.42 -46.00 -9.72
CA LEU A 29 -7.33 -47.02 -10.78
C LEU A 29 -7.00 -46.38 -12.13
N ALA A 30 -7.54 -45.19 -12.41
CA ALA A 30 -7.19 -44.42 -13.60
C ALA A 30 -5.74 -43.92 -13.59
N GLY A 31 -5.22 -43.55 -12.41
CA GLY A 31 -3.80 -43.22 -12.19
C GLY A 31 -2.89 -44.42 -12.45
N LEU A 32 -3.16 -45.55 -11.80
CA LEU A 32 -2.40 -46.80 -11.97
C LEU A 32 -2.42 -47.32 -13.41
N LEU A 33 -3.55 -47.23 -14.11
CA LEU A 33 -3.64 -47.60 -15.53
C LEU A 33 -2.81 -46.68 -16.42
N ARG A 34 -2.74 -45.37 -16.11
CA ARG A 34 -1.92 -44.41 -16.86
C ARG A 34 -0.43 -44.63 -16.62
N GLU A 35 -0.03 -44.90 -15.38
CA GLU A 35 1.35 -45.26 -15.02
C GLU A 35 1.76 -46.58 -15.68
N SER A 36 0.90 -47.58 -15.66
CA SER A 36 1.13 -48.88 -16.32
C SER A 36 1.31 -48.71 -17.82
N TRP A 37 0.46 -47.92 -18.49
CA TRP A 37 0.59 -47.64 -19.92
C TRP A 37 1.89 -46.88 -20.24
N TRP A 38 2.28 -45.92 -19.40
CA TRP A 38 3.54 -45.19 -19.55
C TRP A 38 4.76 -46.11 -19.43
N LEU A 39 4.79 -47.02 -18.44
CA LEU A 39 5.85 -48.02 -18.29
C LEU A 39 5.94 -48.95 -19.51
N VAL A 40 4.80 -49.39 -20.04
CA VAL A 40 4.75 -50.20 -21.27
C VAL A 40 5.35 -49.44 -22.45
N MET A 41 5.06 -48.14 -22.60
CA MET A 41 5.64 -47.32 -23.67
C MET A 41 7.16 -47.16 -23.54
N VAL A 42 7.69 -47.03 -22.32
CA VAL A 42 9.14 -46.99 -22.07
C VAL A 42 9.80 -48.30 -22.50
N VAL A 43 9.24 -49.44 -22.09
CA VAL A 43 9.75 -50.76 -22.49
C VAL A 43 9.66 -50.96 -23.99
N ALA A 44 8.56 -50.54 -24.63
CA ALA A 44 8.39 -50.61 -26.08
C ALA A 44 9.43 -49.75 -26.83
N ALA A 45 9.73 -48.54 -26.35
CA ALA A 45 10.74 -47.67 -26.94
C ALA A 45 12.13 -48.31 -26.89
N ILE A 46 12.52 -48.84 -25.72
CA ILE A 46 13.81 -49.52 -25.52
C ILE A 46 13.90 -50.76 -26.41
N TYR A 47 12.82 -51.55 -26.48
CA TYR A 47 12.75 -52.73 -27.33
C TYR A 47 12.88 -52.38 -28.82
N LEU A 48 12.20 -51.33 -29.30
CA LEU A 48 12.32 -50.86 -30.69
C LEU A 48 13.74 -50.41 -31.03
N VAL A 49 14.41 -49.68 -30.12
CA VAL A 49 15.82 -49.27 -30.31
C VAL A 49 16.72 -50.50 -30.40
N LEU A 50 16.55 -51.44 -29.48
CA LEU A 50 17.35 -52.67 -29.43
C LEU A 50 17.17 -53.49 -30.72
N VAL A 51 15.93 -53.61 -31.20
CA VAL A 51 15.58 -54.37 -32.39
C VAL A 51 16.08 -53.71 -33.69
N LEU A 52 15.96 -52.38 -33.82
CA LEU A 52 16.44 -51.65 -34.99
C LEU A 52 17.98 -51.56 -35.04
N LEU A 53 18.66 -51.41 -33.89
CA LEU A 53 20.13 -51.37 -33.83
C LEU A 53 20.77 -52.73 -34.10
N SER A 54 20.11 -53.82 -33.66
CA SER A 54 20.62 -55.18 -33.86
C SER A 54 20.08 -55.85 -35.11
N TYR A 55 19.51 -55.08 -36.05
CA TYR A 55 19.07 -55.60 -37.33
C TYR A 55 20.24 -56.20 -38.12
N HIS A 56 20.03 -57.39 -38.66
CA HIS A 56 20.99 -58.05 -39.54
C HIS A 56 20.23 -58.73 -40.69
N PRO A 57 20.65 -58.55 -41.97
CA PRO A 57 19.96 -59.14 -43.12
C PRO A 57 19.91 -60.67 -43.14
N GLY A 58 20.76 -61.32 -42.35
CA GLY A 58 20.80 -62.78 -42.22
C GLY A 58 19.78 -63.40 -41.25
N ASP A 59 19.02 -62.58 -40.53
CA ASP A 59 17.99 -63.06 -39.59
C ASP A 59 16.67 -63.38 -40.32
N PRO A 60 15.85 -64.32 -39.80
CA PRO A 60 14.55 -64.64 -40.41
C PRO A 60 13.61 -63.44 -40.32
N GLY A 61 13.04 -63.04 -41.47
CA GLY A 61 12.17 -61.85 -41.59
C GLY A 61 11.00 -62.08 -42.53
N TRP A 62 10.25 -61.01 -42.78
CA TRP A 62 9.13 -60.98 -43.74
C TRP A 62 9.65 -60.94 -45.19
N SER A 63 10.77 -60.25 -45.43
CA SER A 63 11.38 -60.06 -46.74
C SER A 63 12.30 -61.23 -47.16
N HIS A 64 12.83 -61.99 -46.20
CA HIS A 64 13.79 -63.07 -46.43
C HIS A 64 13.59 -64.28 -45.50
N SER A 65 13.73 -65.49 -46.04
CA SER A 65 13.78 -66.73 -45.26
C SER A 65 15.24 -67.10 -44.96
N ALA A 66 15.60 -67.13 -43.67
CA ALA A 66 16.96 -67.46 -43.25
C ALA A 66 17.17 -68.99 -43.23
N THR A 67 18.25 -69.47 -43.85
CA THR A 67 18.63 -70.90 -43.95
C THR A 67 19.73 -71.31 -42.96
N ARG A 68 20.25 -70.39 -42.13
CA ARG A 68 21.30 -70.68 -41.13
C ARG A 68 20.80 -70.58 -39.68
N PRO A 69 21.26 -71.45 -38.76
CA PRO A 69 20.90 -71.39 -37.35
C PRO A 69 21.77 -70.36 -36.62
N GLY A 70 21.33 -69.11 -36.56
CA GLY A 70 22.00 -68.06 -35.78
C GLY A 70 21.24 -66.75 -35.86
N LEU A 71 20.56 -66.39 -34.77
CA LEU A 71 19.81 -65.14 -34.66
C LEU A 71 20.72 -64.04 -34.09
N HIS A 72 20.92 -62.96 -34.83
CA HIS A 72 21.76 -61.82 -34.44
C HIS A 72 20.97 -60.72 -33.73
N ASN A 73 19.68 -60.55 -34.09
CA ASN A 73 18.81 -59.58 -33.45
C ASN A 73 18.63 -59.91 -31.96
N ARG A 74 19.01 -58.97 -31.10
CA ARG A 74 18.92 -59.12 -29.65
C ARG A 74 17.47 -59.17 -29.15
N GLY A 75 16.50 -58.78 -29.97
CA GLY A 75 15.08 -58.83 -29.66
C GLY A 75 14.41 -60.17 -29.97
N GLY A 76 15.19 -61.21 -30.30
CA GLY A 76 14.61 -62.50 -30.64
C GLY A 76 14.05 -62.54 -32.06
N GLN A 77 13.39 -63.64 -32.42
CA GLN A 77 12.77 -63.84 -33.74
C GLN A 77 11.69 -62.79 -34.04
N VAL A 78 10.92 -62.39 -33.02
CA VAL A 78 9.91 -61.33 -33.13
C VAL A 78 10.57 -59.99 -33.41
N GLY A 79 11.69 -59.69 -32.74
CA GLY A 79 12.49 -58.50 -33.01
C GLY A 79 12.99 -58.46 -34.46
N ALA A 80 13.59 -59.53 -34.94
CA ALA A 80 14.06 -59.63 -36.33
C ALA A 80 12.94 -59.32 -37.35
N TRP A 81 11.75 -59.89 -37.15
CA TRP A 81 10.57 -59.62 -37.98
C TRP A 81 10.11 -58.16 -37.91
N VAL A 82 10.04 -57.58 -36.70
CA VAL A 82 9.61 -56.18 -36.52
C VAL A 82 10.60 -55.21 -37.16
N ALA A 83 11.90 -55.42 -36.98
CA ALA A 83 12.93 -54.61 -37.65
C ALA A 83 12.82 -54.72 -39.17
N ASP A 84 12.74 -55.94 -39.69
CA ASP A 84 12.67 -56.19 -41.13
C ASP A 84 11.45 -55.52 -41.77
N VAL A 85 10.26 -55.64 -41.17
CA VAL A 85 9.04 -54.99 -41.67
C VAL A 85 9.15 -53.47 -41.62
N LEU A 86 9.59 -52.90 -40.49
CA LEU A 86 9.68 -51.45 -40.35
C LEU A 86 10.73 -50.84 -41.29
N LEU A 87 11.90 -51.46 -41.41
CA LEU A 87 12.97 -51.01 -42.30
C LEU A 87 12.62 -51.24 -43.77
N SER A 88 11.86 -52.28 -44.11
CA SER A 88 11.38 -52.49 -45.49
C SER A 88 10.34 -51.45 -45.90
N LEU A 89 9.43 -51.08 -44.99
CA LEU A 89 8.36 -50.11 -45.27
C LEU A 89 8.84 -48.66 -45.27
N PHE A 90 9.63 -48.29 -44.26
CA PHE A 90 10.01 -46.90 -44.00
C PHE A 90 11.49 -46.60 -44.21
N GLY A 91 12.34 -47.62 -44.38
CA GLY A 91 13.79 -47.42 -44.47
C GLY A 91 14.35 -46.80 -43.19
N VAL A 92 15.23 -45.81 -43.32
CA VAL A 92 15.83 -45.08 -42.19
C VAL A 92 14.77 -44.33 -41.38
N SER A 93 13.70 -43.88 -42.03
CA SER A 93 12.56 -43.24 -41.35
C SER A 93 11.84 -44.15 -40.35
N ALA A 94 12.11 -45.46 -40.30
CA ALA A 94 11.63 -46.34 -39.22
C ALA A 94 11.99 -45.81 -37.81
N TRP A 95 13.10 -45.08 -37.70
CA TRP A 95 13.54 -44.45 -36.44
C TRP A 95 12.59 -43.36 -35.93
N TRP A 96 11.74 -42.78 -36.76
CA TRP A 96 10.69 -41.85 -36.30
C TRP A 96 9.69 -42.52 -35.36
N TRP A 97 9.50 -43.85 -35.44
CA TRP A 97 8.68 -44.59 -34.48
C TRP A 97 9.30 -44.60 -33.07
N VAL A 98 10.64 -44.63 -32.97
CA VAL A 98 11.33 -44.47 -31.69
C VAL A 98 11.12 -43.06 -31.16
N VAL A 99 11.29 -42.04 -32.01
CA VAL A 99 11.04 -40.64 -31.64
C VAL A 99 9.59 -40.44 -31.17
N PHE A 100 8.64 -41.12 -31.82
CA PHE A 100 7.24 -41.14 -31.42
C PHE A 100 7.01 -41.77 -30.04
N CYS A 101 7.64 -42.91 -29.75
CA CYS A 101 7.56 -43.50 -28.42
C CYS A 101 8.17 -42.58 -27.35
N VAL A 102 9.32 -41.96 -27.62
CA VAL A 102 9.99 -41.03 -26.69
C VAL A 102 9.14 -39.78 -26.43
N SER A 103 8.55 -39.18 -27.45
CA SER A 103 7.67 -38.02 -27.26
C SER A 103 6.37 -38.38 -26.54
N ALA A 104 5.81 -39.57 -26.79
CA ALA A 104 4.66 -40.09 -26.06
C ALA A 104 4.97 -40.31 -24.58
N ILE A 105 6.17 -40.81 -24.24
CA ILE A 105 6.68 -40.93 -22.86
C ILE A 105 6.80 -39.55 -22.22
N TRP A 106 7.35 -38.55 -22.92
CA TRP A 106 7.51 -37.18 -22.42
C TRP A 106 6.16 -36.48 -22.17
N TRP A 107 5.22 -36.60 -23.11
CA TRP A 107 3.85 -36.10 -22.94
C TRP A 107 3.10 -36.83 -21.84
N GLY A 108 3.31 -38.15 -21.69
CA GLY A 108 2.78 -38.96 -20.61
C GLY A 108 3.28 -38.50 -19.24
N TYR A 109 4.59 -38.32 -19.10
CA TYR A 109 5.24 -37.87 -17.87
C TYR A 109 4.71 -36.51 -17.39
N LYS A 110 4.64 -35.50 -18.29
CA LYS A 110 4.08 -34.18 -17.96
C LYS A 110 2.60 -34.21 -17.54
N ARG A 111 1.89 -35.29 -17.84
CA ARG A 111 0.45 -35.49 -17.57
C ARG A 111 0.19 -36.34 -16.32
N ILE A 112 1.22 -36.84 -15.64
CA ILE A 112 1.08 -37.56 -14.37
C ILE A 112 0.72 -36.58 -13.23
N ASP A 113 1.26 -35.35 -13.25
CA ASP A 113 1.01 -34.33 -12.19
C ASP A 113 -0.19 -33.40 -12.41
N ARG A 114 -0.86 -33.45 -13.58
CA ARG A 114 -1.96 -32.52 -13.89
C ARG A 114 -3.21 -33.27 -14.34
N VAL A 115 -4.27 -33.22 -13.53
CA VAL A 115 -5.64 -33.64 -13.87
C VAL A 115 -6.26 -32.62 -14.84
N MET A 116 -5.72 -32.52 -16.05
CA MET A 116 -6.29 -31.70 -17.11
C MET A 116 -6.62 -32.58 -18.31
N SER A 117 -7.92 -32.73 -18.56
CA SER A 117 -8.48 -33.31 -19.77
C SER A 117 -8.07 -32.47 -20.98
N SER A 118 -7.04 -32.88 -21.72
CA SER A 118 -6.77 -32.29 -23.03
C SER A 118 -7.89 -32.68 -23.99
N PRO A 119 -8.46 -31.74 -24.77
CA PRO A 119 -9.49 -32.08 -25.73
C PRO A 119 -8.92 -32.99 -26.83
N LYS A 120 -9.60 -34.12 -27.08
CA LYS A 120 -9.32 -35.11 -28.14
C LYS A 120 -8.81 -34.55 -29.50
N PRO A 121 -9.28 -33.38 -30.02
CA PRO A 121 -8.78 -32.82 -31.27
C PRO A 121 -7.26 -32.55 -31.31
N VAL A 122 -6.62 -32.20 -30.20
CA VAL A 122 -5.17 -31.86 -30.20
C VAL A 122 -4.29 -33.08 -30.47
N LEU A 123 -4.68 -34.26 -29.96
CA LEU A 123 -3.94 -35.50 -30.19
C LEU A 123 -4.07 -35.98 -31.64
N ILE A 124 -5.25 -35.80 -32.25
CA ILE A 124 -5.51 -36.18 -33.64
C ILE A 124 -4.66 -35.33 -34.60
N ILE A 125 -4.61 -34.01 -34.36
CA ILE A 125 -3.78 -33.09 -35.16
C ILE A 125 -2.30 -33.44 -35.04
N GLY A 126 -1.82 -33.75 -33.82
CA GLY A 126 -0.44 -34.20 -33.61
C GLY A 126 -0.11 -35.51 -34.34
N MET A 127 -1.03 -36.48 -34.32
CA MET A 127 -0.87 -37.76 -35.04
C MET A 127 -0.84 -37.57 -36.56
N MET A 128 -1.70 -36.70 -37.10
CA MET A 128 -1.67 -36.33 -38.52
C MET A 128 -0.34 -35.66 -38.89
N GLY A 129 0.15 -34.76 -38.03
CA GLY A 129 1.47 -34.14 -38.20
C GLY A 129 2.61 -35.16 -38.21
N PHE A 130 2.58 -36.15 -37.33
CA PHE A 130 3.56 -37.24 -37.30
C PHE A 130 3.56 -38.07 -38.59
N LEU A 131 2.39 -38.48 -39.07
CA LEU A 131 2.27 -39.25 -40.30
C LEU A 131 2.77 -38.45 -41.51
N MET A 132 2.44 -37.16 -41.57
CA MET A 132 2.92 -36.24 -42.60
C MET A 132 4.45 -36.10 -42.56
N LEU A 133 5.04 -36.02 -41.36
CA LEU A 133 6.49 -36.00 -41.14
C LEU A 133 7.15 -37.30 -41.61
N LEU A 134 6.60 -38.46 -41.21
CA LEU A 134 7.10 -39.79 -41.58
C LEU A 134 7.12 -39.98 -43.09
N ILE A 135 5.99 -39.69 -43.77
CA ILE A 135 5.85 -39.81 -45.22
C ILE A 135 6.86 -38.93 -45.95
N SER A 136 7.01 -37.68 -45.50
CA SER A 136 7.93 -36.72 -46.12
C SER A 136 9.39 -37.14 -45.93
N SER A 137 9.74 -37.67 -44.75
CA SER A 137 11.07 -38.21 -44.45
C SER A 137 11.40 -39.39 -45.35
N CYS A 138 10.51 -40.39 -45.46
CA CYS A 138 10.69 -41.54 -46.35
C CYS A 138 10.92 -41.09 -47.80
N GLY A 139 10.14 -40.10 -48.25
CA GLY A 139 10.23 -39.56 -49.60
C GLY A 139 11.54 -38.83 -49.90
N ILE A 140 12.04 -38.03 -48.96
CA ILE A 140 13.34 -37.35 -49.07
C ILE A 140 14.47 -38.38 -49.09
N GLU A 141 14.42 -39.38 -48.21
CA GLU A 141 15.41 -40.45 -48.12
C GLU A 141 15.50 -41.22 -49.44
N SER A 142 14.35 -41.56 -50.06
CA SER A 142 14.33 -42.23 -51.35
C SER A 142 14.88 -41.37 -52.50
N LEU A 143 14.59 -40.06 -52.50
CA LEU A 143 15.01 -39.17 -53.59
C LEU A 143 16.46 -38.71 -53.47
N ARG A 144 16.95 -38.47 -52.25
CA ARG A 144 18.24 -37.79 -52.02
C ARG A 144 19.31 -38.69 -51.42
N LEU A 145 18.94 -39.69 -50.63
CA LEU A 145 19.90 -40.53 -49.92
C LEU A 145 20.19 -41.86 -50.62
N HIS A 146 19.76 -42.03 -51.88
CA HIS A 146 19.99 -43.25 -52.67
C HIS A 146 21.47 -43.64 -52.79
N SER A 147 22.41 -42.70 -52.65
CA SER A 147 23.85 -42.95 -52.70
C SER A 147 24.46 -43.50 -51.39
N ILE A 148 23.68 -43.58 -50.30
CA ILE A 148 24.18 -44.07 -49.01
C ILE A 148 24.03 -45.61 -48.97
N HIS A 149 25.16 -46.32 -48.90
CA HIS A 149 25.21 -47.77 -48.77
C HIS A 149 25.05 -48.21 -47.30
N ILE A 150 23.83 -48.11 -46.75
CA ILE A 150 23.46 -48.78 -45.49
C ILE A 150 22.87 -50.14 -45.82
N SER A 151 23.22 -51.17 -45.03
CA SER A 151 22.65 -52.53 -45.16
C SER A 151 21.18 -52.55 -44.71
N LEU A 152 20.29 -52.15 -45.61
CA LEU A 152 18.83 -52.16 -45.43
C LEU A 152 18.19 -53.18 -46.40
N PRO A 153 16.98 -53.68 -46.09
CA PRO A 153 16.26 -54.59 -46.99
C PRO A 153 15.95 -53.97 -48.36
N MET A 154 15.71 -52.65 -48.38
CA MET A 154 15.30 -51.87 -49.55
C MET A 154 16.07 -50.53 -49.60
N ALA A 155 15.69 -49.63 -50.52
CA ALA A 155 16.22 -48.28 -50.59
C ALA A 155 16.07 -47.52 -49.24
N PRO A 156 16.89 -46.49 -48.98
CA PRO A 156 16.90 -45.78 -47.69
C PRO A 156 15.57 -45.19 -47.23
N GLY A 157 14.62 -44.92 -48.14
CA GLY A 157 13.26 -44.47 -47.81
C GLY A 157 12.19 -45.56 -47.71
N GLY A 158 12.60 -46.84 -47.85
CA GLY A 158 11.70 -47.99 -47.92
C GLY A 158 10.73 -47.95 -49.10
N LEU A 159 9.80 -48.90 -49.13
CA LEU A 159 8.76 -48.99 -50.16
C LEU A 159 7.91 -47.71 -50.24
N LEU A 160 7.58 -47.12 -49.09
CA LEU A 160 6.70 -45.96 -49.02
C LEU A 160 7.38 -44.71 -49.59
N GLY A 161 8.67 -44.52 -49.30
CA GLY A 161 9.47 -43.44 -49.84
C GLY A 161 9.66 -43.56 -51.35
N GLU A 162 9.87 -44.77 -51.85
CA GLU A 162 10.05 -45.04 -53.28
C GLU A 162 8.77 -44.72 -54.07
N VAL A 163 7.60 -45.20 -53.61
CA VAL A 163 6.32 -44.94 -54.29
C VAL A 163 5.98 -43.45 -54.32
N ILE A 164 6.13 -42.77 -53.18
CA ILE A 164 5.72 -41.36 -53.06
C ILE A 164 6.76 -40.45 -53.71
N GLY A 165 8.05 -40.72 -53.51
CA GLY A 165 9.17 -40.02 -54.12
C GLY A 165 9.12 -40.09 -55.65
N ASN A 166 8.92 -41.27 -56.22
CA ASN A 166 8.84 -41.44 -57.68
C ASN A 166 7.64 -40.71 -58.29
N LYS A 167 6.46 -40.77 -57.65
CA LYS A 167 5.27 -40.03 -58.11
C LYS A 167 5.51 -38.51 -58.07
N LEU A 168 6.07 -37.99 -56.99
CA LEU A 168 6.36 -36.55 -56.89
C LEU A 168 7.46 -36.12 -57.85
N HIS A 169 8.47 -36.97 -58.09
CA HIS A 169 9.50 -36.73 -59.09
C HIS A 169 8.94 -36.64 -60.52
N GLN A 170 7.99 -37.51 -60.88
CA GLN A 170 7.31 -37.46 -62.19
C GLN A 170 6.50 -36.17 -62.39
N VAL A 171 5.89 -35.64 -61.33
CA VAL A 171 5.01 -34.46 -61.41
C VAL A 171 5.79 -33.14 -61.35
N PHE A 172 6.75 -33.01 -60.42
CA PHE A 172 7.44 -31.76 -60.10
C PHE A 172 8.93 -31.74 -60.50
N GLY A 173 9.45 -32.83 -61.06
CA GLY A 173 10.88 -33.02 -61.27
C GLY A 173 11.65 -33.25 -59.96
N PHE A 174 12.96 -33.52 -60.08
CA PHE A 174 13.81 -33.90 -58.94
C PHE A 174 13.89 -32.82 -57.85
N THR A 175 14.13 -31.58 -58.25
CA THR A 175 14.25 -30.42 -57.36
C THR A 175 12.90 -30.00 -56.78
N GLY A 176 11.85 -29.94 -57.60
CA GLY A 176 10.51 -29.59 -57.15
C GLY A 176 9.93 -30.61 -56.16
N ALA A 177 10.11 -31.91 -56.42
CA ALA A 177 9.71 -32.97 -55.49
C ALA A 177 10.42 -32.83 -54.13
N THR A 178 11.72 -32.50 -54.15
CA THR A 178 12.49 -32.28 -52.90
C THR A 178 11.92 -31.10 -52.11
N LEU A 179 11.61 -29.98 -52.77
CA LEU A 179 11.07 -28.79 -52.10
C LEU A 179 9.68 -29.04 -51.49
N VAL A 180 8.80 -29.73 -52.23
CA VAL A 180 7.46 -30.10 -51.72
C VAL A 180 7.60 -31.00 -50.49
N MET A 181 8.49 -31.98 -50.52
CA MET A 181 8.72 -32.86 -49.38
C MET A 181 9.31 -32.12 -48.18
N LEU A 182 10.27 -31.21 -48.38
CA LEU A 182 10.82 -30.39 -47.30
C LEU A 182 9.76 -29.48 -46.66
N ALA A 183 8.90 -28.85 -47.47
CA ALA A 183 7.81 -28.04 -46.96
C ALA A 183 6.79 -28.89 -46.17
N THR A 184 6.44 -30.06 -46.70
CA THR A 184 5.51 -31.01 -46.06
C THR A 184 6.10 -31.56 -44.76
N MET A 185 7.39 -31.86 -44.74
CA MET A 185 8.14 -32.25 -43.54
C MET A 185 8.13 -31.14 -42.49
N ALA A 186 8.32 -29.89 -42.90
CA ALA A 186 8.35 -28.74 -42.00
C ALA A 186 6.97 -28.44 -41.37
N ILE A 187 5.89 -28.57 -42.15
CA ILE A 187 4.51 -28.46 -41.66
C ILE A 187 4.19 -29.63 -40.72
N GLY A 188 4.54 -30.86 -41.12
CA GLY A 188 4.35 -32.06 -40.30
C GLY A 188 5.04 -31.97 -38.94
N PHE A 189 6.29 -31.48 -38.92
CA PHE A 189 7.03 -31.24 -37.69
C PHE A 189 6.36 -30.20 -36.78
N SER A 190 5.86 -29.09 -37.34
CA SER A 190 5.16 -28.05 -36.55
C SER A 190 3.86 -28.57 -35.95
N LEU A 191 3.06 -29.30 -36.74
CA LEU A 191 1.80 -29.91 -36.26
C LEU A 191 2.05 -31.00 -35.19
N TYR A 192 3.13 -31.78 -35.36
CA TYR A 192 3.50 -32.83 -34.42
C TYR A 192 4.04 -32.28 -33.09
N SER A 193 4.96 -31.30 -33.15
CA SER A 193 5.63 -30.75 -31.98
C SER A 193 4.85 -29.64 -31.28
N GLY A 194 3.90 -29.00 -31.97
CA GLY A 194 3.19 -27.81 -31.49
C GLY A 194 4.05 -26.56 -31.44
N MET A 195 5.27 -26.59 -32.00
CA MET A 195 6.22 -25.48 -31.99
C MET A 195 6.14 -24.67 -33.29
N SER A 196 6.29 -23.34 -33.18
CA SER A 196 6.46 -22.46 -34.34
C SER A 196 7.91 -22.45 -34.82
N TRP A 197 8.12 -22.31 -36.12
CA TRP A 197 9.47 -22.18 -36.70
C TRP A 197 10.23 -20.97 -36.16
N LEU A 198 9.55 -19.89 -35.81
CA LEU A 198 10.16 -18.74 -35.14
C LEU A 198 10.79 -19.14 -33.80
N THR A 199 10.07 -19.92 -32.98
CA THR A 199 10.58 -20.39 -31.69
C THR A 199 11.78 -21.31 -31.87
N VAL A 200 11.77 -22.15 -32.91
CA VAL A 200 12.91 -23.03 -33.24
C VAL A 200 14.13 -22.19 -33.63
N MET A 201 13.94 -21.15 -34.46
CA MET A 201 15.02 -20.25 -34.87
C MET A 201 15.56 -19.43 -33.71
N GLU A 202 14.73 -18.91 -32.81
CA GLU A 202 15.16 -18.20 -31.61
C GLU A 202 15.97 -19.09 -30.67
N ARG A 203 15.53 -20.34 -30.45
CA ARG A 203 16.27 -21.29 -29.61
C ARG A 203 17.59 -21.72 -30.23
N LEU A 204 17.61 -21.95 -31.55
CA LEU A 204 18.82 -22.28 -32.27
C LEU A 204 19.80 -21.09 -32.24
N GLY A 205 19.29 -19.88 -32.50
CA GLY A 205 20.04 -18.63 -32.42
C GLY A 205 20.63 -18.42 -31.04
N GLY A 206 19.82 -18.52 -29.99
CA GLY A 206 20.28 -18.42 -28.60
C GLY A 206 21.30 -19.50 -28.24
N TRP A 207 21.14 -20.73 -28.70
CA TRP A 207 22.14 -21.79 -28.47
C TRP A 207 23.47 -21.50 -29.18
N ILE A 208 23.43 -20.99 -30.41
CA ILE A 208 24.64 -20.57 -31.15
C ILE A 208 25.30 -19.39 -30.43
N GLU A 209 24.50 -18.40 -30.02
CA GLU A 209 24.95 -17.20 -29.32
C GLU A 209 25.60 -17.57 -27.97
N ASP A 210 24.93 -18.39 -27.17
CA ASP A 210 25.45 -18.93 -25.90
C ASP A 210 26.72 -19.76 -26.11
N SER A 211 26.80 -20.53 -27.20
CA SER A 211 27.98 -21.34 -27.50
C SER A 211 29.15 -20.47 -27.95
N LEU A 212 28.88 -19.41 -28.73
CA LEU A 212 29.88 -18.41 -29.12
C LEU A 212 30.35 -17.61 -27.92
N PHE A 213 29.44 -17.17 -27.05
CA PHE A 213 29.78 -16.51 -25.79
C PHE A 213 30.58 -17.44 -24.89
N LYS A 214 30.16 -18.69 -24.67
CA LYS A 214 30.95 -19.65 -23.89
C LYS A 214 32.31 -19.95 -24.50
N ALA A 215 32.43 -20.02 -25.83
CA ALA A 215 33.71 -20.24 -26.49
C ALA A 215 34.63 -19.02 -26.33
N ARG A 216 34.07 -17.80 -26.45
CA ARG A 216 34.75 -16.55 -26.21
C ARG A 216 35.16 -16.40 -24.75
N ASP A 217 34.25 -16.63 -23.82
CA ASP A 217 34.49 -16.62 -22.37
C ASP A 217 35.50 -17.68 -21.97
N ASN A 218 35.53 -18.85 -22.62
CA ASN A 218 36.56 -19.86 -22.37
C ASN A 218 37.93 -19.48 -22.95
N LEU A 219 37.97 -18.78 -24.09
CA LEU A 219 39.19 -18.22 -24.67
C LEU A 219 39.73 -17.06 -23.84
N GLU A 220 38.86 -16.14 -23.42
CA GLU A 220 39.16 -15.05 -22.50
C GLU A 220 39.57 -15.63 -21.14
N ALA A 221 38.87 -16.63 -20.59
CA ALA A 221 39.26 -17.32 -19.35
C ALA A 221 40.58 -18.10 -19.50
N TRP A 222 40.92 -18.60 -20.69
CA TRP A 222 42.22 -19.23 -20.93
C TRP A 222 43.35 -18.21 -20.99
N GLN A 223 43.12 -17.05 -21.63
CA GLN A 223 44.03 -15.91 -21.59
C GLN A 223 44.17 -15.34 -20.17
N ASP A 224 43.07 -15.20 -19.45
CA ASP A 224 43.00 -14.78 -18.04
C ASP A 224 43.56 -15.81 -17.07
N ARG A 225 43.61 -17.10 -17.40
CA ARG A 225 44.37 -18.07 -16.57
C ARG A 225 45.88 -17.90 -16.78
N LYS A 226 46.31 -17.46 -17.97
CA LYS A 226 47.71 -17.21 -18.29
C LYS A 226 48.19 -15.88 -17.68
N ILE A 227 47.37 -14.83 -17.81
CA ILE A 227 47.57 -13.51 -17.17
C ILE A 227 47.33 -13.63 -15.66
N GLY A 228 46.34 -14.40 -15.24
CA GLY A 228 45.96 -14.67 -13.86
C GLY A 228 47.04 -15.39 -13.07
N LYS A 229 47.85 -16.28 -13.66
CA LYS A 229 49.01 -16.84 -12.96
C LYS A 229 50.10 -15.80 -12.67
N ALA A 230 50.32 -14.84 -13.57
CA ALA A 230 51.23 -13.72 -13.34
C ALA A 230 50.63 -12.71 -12.34
N ALA A 231 49.34 -12.41 -12.48
CA ALA A 231 48.60 -11.52 -11.60
C ALA A 231 48.34 -12.14 -10.22
N GLN A 232 48.30 -13.46 -10.05
CA GLN A 232 48.10 -14.12 -8.75
C GLN A 232 49.35 -13.97 -7.88
N VAL A 233 50.54 -13.92 -8.48
CA VAL A 233 51.79 -13.55 -7.79
C VAL A 233 51.76 -12.07 -7.39
N GLU A 234 51.34 -11.17 -8.29
CA GLU A 234 51.16 -9.74 -7.95
C GLU A 234 50.03 -9.48 -6.95
N ARG A 235 48.97 -10.30 -6.99
CA ARG A 235 47.77 -10.20 -6.14
C ARG A 235 48.01 -10.85 -4.79
N GLU A 236 48.83 -11.88 -4.65
CA GLU A 236 49.30 -12.33 -3.32
C GLU A 236 50.18 -11.26 -2.65
N VAL A 237 50.99 -10.54 -3.43
CA VAL A 237 51.77 -9.39 -2.93
C VAL A 237 50.84 -8.21 -2.58
N LYS A 238 49.87 -7.86 -3.44
CA LYS A 238 48.86 -6.81 -3.16
C LYS A 238 47.91 -7.17 -2.03
N VAL A 239 47.45 -8.41 -1.91
CA VAL A 239 46.54 -8.90 -0.86
C VAL A 239 47.27 -9.02 0.48
N LYS A 240 48.57 -9.35 0.50
CA LYS A 240 49.41 -9.18 1.71
C LYS A 240 49.58 -7.71 2.09
N THR A 241 49.62 -6.81 1.11
CA THR A 241 49.72 -5.36 1.33
C THR A 241 48.39 -4.75 1.76
N GLU A 242 47.25 -5.21 1.23
CA GLU A 242 45.90 -4.79 1.61
C GLU A 242 45.45 -5.39 2.95
N LYS A 243 45.80 -6.65 3.25
CA LYS A 243 45.63 -7.20 4.61
C LYS A 243 46.42 -6.40 5.64
N LYS A 244 47.66 -5.99 5.32
CA LYS A 244 48.42 -5.07 6.18
C LYS A 244 47.76 -3.69 6.34
N LYS A 245 47.13 -3.15 5.29
CA LYS A 245 46.37 -1.88 5.37
C LYS A 245 45.04 -2.01 6.11
N LEU A 246 44.40 -3.18 6.10
CA LEU A 246 43.18 -3.48 6.86
C LEU A 246 43.47 -3.68 8.36
N ASP A 247 44.63 -4.23 8.70
CA ASP A 247 45.08 -4.36 10.09
C ASP A 247 45.58 -3.01 10.68
N GLU A 248 45.87 -2.02 9.83
CA GLU A 248 46.30 -0.65 10.21
C GLU A 248 45.17 0.41 10.12
N ALA A 249 43.91 0.01 9.92
CA ALA A 249 42.79 0.94 9.91
C ALA A 249 42.54 1.52 11.32
N ALA A 250 42.50 2.85 11.42
CA ALA A 250 42.23 3.56 12.68
C ALA A 250 40.92 3.05 13.33
N PRO A 251 40.87 2.94 14.67
CA PRO A 251 39.70 2.47 15.38
C PRO A 251 38.47 3.34 15.05
N ILE A 252 37.33 2.67 14.86
CA ILE A 252 36.05 3.31 14.56
C ILE A 252 35.64 4.15 15.78
N HIS A 253 35.25 5.41 15.55
CA HIS A 253 34.77 6.30 16.62
C HIS A 253 33.34 5.93 16.98
N ILE A 254 33.15 5.27 18.13
CA ILE A 254 31.84 4.88 18.64
C ILE A 254 31.51 5.81 19.81
N GLU A 255 30.56 6.73 19.60
CA GLU A 255 30.02 7.57 20.66
C GLU A 255 28.84 6.86 21.31
N GLU A 256 29.04 6.38 22.54
CA GLU A 256 27.93 5.91 23.36
C GLU A 256 27.09 7.13 23.79
N PRO A 257 25.77 7.16 23.51
CA PRO A 257 24.93 8.20 24.07
C PRO A 257 24.85 8.00 25.58
N VAL A 258 25.27 9.00 26.35
CA VAL A 258 25.00 9.06 27.79
C VAL A 258 23.49 9.26 27.96
N LEU A 259 22.77 8.17 28.23
CA LEU A 259 21.30 8.10 28.32
C LEU A 259 20.76 8.49 29.72
N GLU A 260 21.37 9.47 30.38
CA GLU A 260 20.74 10.08 31.56
C GLU A 260 19.74 11.14 31.08
N ILE A 261 18.46 10.77 31.01
CA ILE A 261 17.39 11.75 30.84
C ILE A 261 17.20 12.42 32.19
N PRO A 262 17.56 13.71 32.37
CA PRO A 262 17.34 14.38 33.63
C PRO A 262 15.83 14.44 33.89
N VAL A 263 15.40 13.74 34.93
CA VAL A 263 14.02 13.78 35.40
C VAL A 263 13.79 15.14 36.07
N ALA A 264 12.67 15.78 35.79
CA ALA A 264 12.36 17.06 36.41
C ALA A 264 12.20 16.91 37.93
N LYS A 265 12.96 17.68 38.73
CA LYS A 265 12.92 17.67 40.21
C LYS A 265 11.52 17.84 40.82
N LYS A 266 10.58 18.46 40.10
CA LYS A 266 9.19 18.62 40.54
C LYS A 266 8.44 17.28 40.51
N VAL A 267 8.62 16.51 39.43
CA VAL A 267 7.97 15.20 39.23
C VAL A 267 8.56 14.17 40.20
N GLU A 268 9.87 14.20 40.46
CA GLU A 268 10.48 13.35 41.49
C GLU A 268 9.87 13.57 42.88
N ARG A 269 9.60 14.83 43.26
CA ARG A 269 8.96 15.18 44.53
C ARG A 269 7.51 14.71 44.61
N GLU A 270 6.78 14.74 43.50
CA GLU A 270 5.39 14.23 43.42
C GLU A 270 5.37 12.70 43.55
N ILE A 271 6.24 12.00 42.81
CA ILE A 271 6.39 10.55 42.89
C ILE A 271 6.84 10.11 44.29
N GLU A 272 7.76 10.83 44.94
CA GLU A 272 8.18 10.54 46.31
C GLU A 272 7.08 10.79 47.34
N LYS A 273 6.27 11.84 47.15
CA LYS A 273 5.11 12.13 48.03
C LYS A 273 4.06 11.04 47.91
N GLU A 274 3.79 10.54 46.70
CA GLU A 274 2.82 9.45 46.48
C GLU A 274 3.34 8.09 46.95
N LYS A 275 4.61 7.74 46.70
CA LYS A 275 5.22 6.53 47.29
C LYS A 275 5.22 6.54 48.82
N LYS A 276 5.38 7.72 49.44
CA LYS A 276 5.24 7.87 50.90
C LYS A 276 3.80 7.72 51.38
N LYS A 277 2.79 8.04 50.56
CA LYS A 277 1.38 7.76 50.84
C LYS A 277 1.03 6.28 50.73
N GLU A 278 1.63 5.53 49.78
CA GLU A 278 1.38 4.08 49.63
C GLU A 278 2.01 3.22 50.74
N ILE A 279 3.12 3.66 51.34
CA ILE A 279 3.88 2.87 52.34
C ILE A 279 3.33 3.04 53.78
N GLN A 280 2.50 4.05 54.06
CA GLN A 280 1.86 4.24 55.37
C GLN A 280 0.37 3.91 55.32
N PRO A 281 -0.08 2.80 55.91
CA PRO A 281 -1.51 2.56 56.05
C PRO A 281 -1.98 3.26 57.33
N VAL A 282 -2.55 4.47 57.26
CA VAL A 282 -3.45 5.01 58.32
C VAL A 282 -4.17 6.31 57.91
N LEU A 283 -5.50 6.19 57.79
CA LEU A 283 -6.45 6.78 58.75
C LEU A 283 -6.58 8.31 58.87
N PHE A 284 -6.38 9.07 57.79
CA PHE A 284 -6.90 10.44 57.68
C PHE A 284 -7.31 10.72 56.22
N GLU A 285 -8.54 10.34 55.87
CA GLU A 285 -9.29 11.07 54.84
C GLU A 285 -9.71 12.42 55.43
N ASP A 286 -9.86 13.43 54.58
CA ASP A 286 -10.19 14.83 54.88
C ASP A 286 -9.02 15.72 55.32
N LEU A 287 -8.16 16.10 54.37
CA LEU A 287 -7.56 17.43 54.29
C LEU A 287 -6.98 17.65 52.87
N PRO A 288 -7.55 18.53 52.04
CA PRO A 288 -6.96 18.89 50.76
C PRO A 288 -5.68 19.69 51.00
N SER A 289 -4.56 19.21 50.44
CA SER A 289 -3.27 19.92 50.48
C SER A 289 -3.34 21.23 49.68
N PRO A 290 -2.62 22.30 50.10
CA PRO A 290 -2.90 23.67 49.64
C PRO A 290 -2.43 24.03 48.21
N ASP A 291 -1.88 23.08 47.45
CA ASP A 291 -1.32 23.32 46.10
C ASP A 291 -2.05 22.54 44.99
N ALA A 292 -3.19 21.92 45.29
CA ALA A 292 -3.94 21.07 44.36
C ALA A 292 -5.30 21.68 43.99
N SER A 293 -5.32 22.52 42.95
CA SER A 293 -6.48 22.52 42.05
C SER A 293 -6.47 21.15 41.37
N GLY A 294 -7.26 20.19 41.85
CA GLY A 294 -7.33 18.80 41.37
C GLY A 294 -7.88 18.65 39.94
N GLU A 295 -7.44 19.50 39.02
CA GLU A 295 -7.89 19.58 37.63
C GLU A 295 -7.00 18.79 36.66
N LEU A 296 -5.75 18.50 37.02
CA LEU A 296 -4.79 17.78 36.15
C LEU A 296 -4.56 16.34 36.62
N PRO A 297 -4.48 15.37 35.70
CA PRO A 297 -4.26 13.97 36.03
C PRO A 297 -2.84 13.72 36.55
N PRO A 298 -2.65 12.84 37.56
CA PRO A 298 -1.33 12.46 38.04
C PRO A 298 -0.64 11.48 37.08
N VAL A 299 0.69 11.61 36.92
CA VAL A 299 1.49 10.76 35.99
C VAL A 299 1.50 9.29 36.40
N THR A 300 1.15 8.97 37.65
CA THR A 300 1.03 7.60 38.18
C THR A 300 -0.11 6.79 37.59
N LEU A 301 -1.04 7.41 36.86
CA LEU A 301 -2.03 6.69 36.04
C LEU A 301 -1.39 5.94 34.86
N LEU A 302 -0.16 6.32 34.46
CA LEU A 302 0.59 5.71 33.37
C LEU A 302 1.58 4.67 33.87
N ALA A 303 1.86 3.68 33.03
CA ALA A 303 2.83 2.63 33.32
C ALA A 303 4.26 3.21 33.40
N PRO A 304 5.06 2.81 34.41
CA PRO A 304 6.44 3.28 34.52
C PRO A 304 7.33 2.79 33.37
N PRO A 305 8.44 3.50 33.07
CA PRO A 305 9.39 3.06 32.06
C PRO A 305 10.03 1.71 32.45
N PRO A 306 10.31 0.82 31.48
CA PRO A 306 11.06 -0.40 31.75
C PRO A 306 12.49 -0.07 32.23
N PRO A 307 13.12 -0.94 33.04
CA PRO A 307 14.50 -0.74 33.48
C PRO A 307 15.43 -0.64 32.26
N VAL A 308 16.40 0.29 32.33
CA VAL A 308 17.33 0.65 31.24
C VAL A 308 17.95 -0.63 30.68
N GLN A 309 17.65 -0.93 29.41
CA GLN A 309 18.24 -2.07 28.70
C GLN A 309 19.61 -1.67 28.12
N GLU A 310 20.57 -2.59 28.24
CA GLU A 310 21.91 -2.44 27.67
C GLU A 310 21.83 -2.12 26.17
N SER A 311 22.63 -1.14 25.75
CA SER A 311 22.85 -0.79 24.35
C SER A 311 23.51 -1.95 23.60
N VAL A 312 23.53 -1.87 22.26
CA VAL A 312 24.20 -2.87 21.43
C VAL A 312 25.68 -2.93 21.80
N ALA A 313 26.20 -4.14 22.06
CA ALA A 313 27.60 -4.34 22.44
C ALA A 313 28.56 -3.84 21.35
N HIS A 314 29.69 -3.26 21.77
CA HIS A 314 30.70 -2.67 20.89
C HIS A 314 31.20 -3.63 19.81
N ASP A 315 31.48 -4.89 20.17
CA ASP A 315 31.95 -5.92 19.24
C ASP A 315 30.94 -6.19 18.11
N VAL A 316 29.64 -6.11 18.42
CA VAL A 316 28.56 -6.30 17.44
C VAL A 316 28.48 -5.10 16.50
N LEU A 317 28.68 -3.88 17.01
CA LEU A 317 28.72 -2.67 16.19
C LEU A 317 29.91 -2.70 15.21
N GLU A 318 31.08 -3.10 15.68
CA GLU A 318 32.27 -3.22 14.84
C GLU A 318 32.10 -4.33 13.77
N PHE A 319 31.62 -5.50 14.18
CA PHE A 319 31.33 -6.58 13.24
C PHE A 319 30.34 -6.15 12.16
N THR A 320 29.26 -5.47 12.57
CA THR A 320 28.23 -4.98 11.64
C THR A 320 28.78 -3.90 10.71
N SER A 321 29.66 -3.02 11.22
CA SER A 321 30.34 -2.01 10.41
C SER A 321 31.16 -2.64 9.28
N ARG A 322 32.01 -3.61 9.62
CA ARG A 322 32.81 -4.36 8.62
C ARG A 322 31.92 -5.15 7.65
N LEU A 323 30.80 -5.67 8.13
CA LEU A 323 29.83 -6.38 7.30
C LEU A 323 29.17 -5.45 6.29
N ILE A 324 28.80 -4.22 6.69
CA ILE A 324 28.23 -3.19 5.79
C ILE A 324 29.21 -2.88 4.66
N GLU A 325 30.48 -2.60 4.98
CA GLU A 325 31.52 -2.31 3.99
C GLU A 325 31.68 -3.46 2.98
N ARG A 326 31.79 -4.69 3.49
CA ARG A 326 31.93 -5.87 2.65
C ARG A 326 30.72 -6.08 1.74
N LYS A 327 29.50 -5.94 2.27
CA LYS A 327 28.27 -6.16 1.50
C LYS A 327 28.07 -5.10 0.44
N LEU A 328 28.39 -3.83 0.72
CA LEU A 328 28.33 -2.78 -0.30
C LEU A 328 29.41 -2.98 -1.38
N ALA A 329 30.61 -3.43 -1.00
CA ALA A 329 31.66 -3.78 -1.94
C ALA A 329 31.25 -4.94 -2.87
N ASP A 330 30.54 -5.96 -2.36
CA ASP A 330 29.98 -7.05 -3.18
C ASP A 330 29.00 -6.53 -4.27
N PHE A 331 28.34 -5.39 -4.04
CA PHE A 331 27.48 -4.71 -5.02
C PHE A 331 28.21 -3.69 -5.91
N GLY A 332 29.55 -3.61 -5.82
CA GLY A 332 30.37 -2.68 -6.59
C GLY A 332 30.34 -1.24 -6.05
N VAL A 333 29.99 -1.05 -4.77
CA VAL A 333 29.95 0.27 -4.12
C VAL A 333 30.91 0.29 -2.93
N GLU A 334 32.05 0.95 -3.10
CA GLU A 334 33.04 1.09 -2.03
C GLU A 334 32.65 2.23 -1.07
N VAL A 335 32.55 1.89 0.22
CA VAL A 335 32.28 2.83 1.31
C VAL A 335 33.14 2.47 2.52
N LYS A 336 33.36 3.45 3.41
CA LYS A 336 33.99 3.25 4.72
C LYS A 336 33.03 3.67 5.83
N VAL A 337 32.92 2.89 6.90
CA VAL A 337 32.14 3.26 8.10
C VAL A 337 33.04 4.09 9.01
N VAL A 338 32.62 5.31 9.32
CA VAL A 338 33.40 6.27 10.12
C VAL A 338 32.99 6.20 11.60
N ALA A 339 31.69 6.10 11.86
CA ALA A 339 31.14 6.10 13.20
C ALA A 339 29.84 5.28 13.29
N ALA A 340 29.53 4.78 14.49
CA ALA A 340 28.26 4.13 14.79
C ALA A 340 27.64 4.75 16.06
N TYR A 341 26.37 5.12 15.97
CA TYR A 341 25.59 5.73 17.05
C TYR A 341 24.43 4.79 17.40
N PRO A 342 24.56 4.00 18.49
CA PRO A 342 23.49 3.11 18.92
C PRO A 342 22.36 3.90 19.56
N GLY A 343 21.13 3.63 19.17
CA GLY A 343 19.91 4.24 19.70
C GLY A 343 18.97 3.22 20.35
N PRO A 344 17.77 3.65 20.81
CA PRO A 344 16.81 2.76 21.45
C PRO A 344 16.16 1.75 20.48
N VAL A 345 15.91 2.15 19.23
CA VAL A 345 15.22 1.32 18.22
C VAL A 345 16.13 0.97 17.04
N ILE A 346 16.97 1.91 16.64
CA ILE A 346 17.89 1.77 15.50
C ILE A 346 19.32 2.14 15.92
N THR A 347 20.27 1.69 15.13
CA THR A 347 21.67 2.14 15.18
C THR A 347 21.97 2.87 13.87
N ARG A 348 22.52 4.08 13.96
CA ARG A 348 22.96 4.84 12.79
C ARG A 348 24.45 4.63 12.56
N TYR A 349 24.81 4.10 11.39
CA TYR A 349 26.18 4.00 10.91
C TYR A 349 26.44 5.15 9.93
N GLU A 350 27.42 6.01 10.23
CA GLU A 350 27.86 7.05 9.30
C GLU A 350 28.88 6.45 8.34
N ILE A 351 28.59 6.54 7.05
CA ILE A 351 29.41 6.01 5.97
C ILE A 351 29.96 7.14 5.10
N GLU A 352 31.19 6.99 4.68
CA GLU A 352 31.88 7.83 3.71
C GLU A 352 32.01 7.06 2.39
N PRO A 353 31.26 7.46 1.34
CA PRO A 353 31.40 6.86 0.02
C PRO A 353 32.76 7.19 -0.62
N ALA A 354 33.35 6.25 -1.36
CA ALA A 354 34.56 6.50 -2.13
C ALA A 354 34.35 7.54 -3.24
N VAL A 355 35.43 8.17 -3.71
CA VAL A 355 35.39 9.19 -4.77
C VAL A 355 34.74 8.61 -6.03
N GLY A 356 33.68 9.27 -6.51
CA GLY A 356 32.94 8.87 -7.71
C GLY A 356 31.69 8.01 -7.45
N VAL A 357 31.50 7.50 -6.22
CA VAL A 357 30.27 6.82 -5.81
C VAL A 357 29.16 7.86 -5.63
N LYS A 358 28.02 7.66 -6.30
CA LYS A 358 26.87 8.56 -6.18
C LYS A 358 25.97 8.08 -5.03
N GLY A 359 25.47 9.00 -4.20
CA GLY A 359 24.53 8.66 -3.12
C GLY A 359 23.30 7.89 -3.59
N ALA A 360 22.78 8.21 -4.78
CA ALA A 360 21.68 7.49 -5.42
C ALA A 360 21.95 5.99 -5.64
N GLN A 361 23.21 5.58 -5.87
CA GLN A 361 23.56 4.16 -6.00
C GLN A 361 23.30 3.41 -4.69
N ILE A 362 23.71 3.98 -3.55
CA ILE A 362 23.49 3.41 -2.21
C ILE A 362 21.99 3.36 -1.89
N VAL A 363 21.25 4.44 -2.19
CA VAL A 363 19.79 4.51 -1.97
C VAL A 363 19.05 3.44 -2.79
N ASN A 364 19.48 3.16 -4.02
CA ASN A 364 18.87 2.13 -4.86
C ASN A 364 19.16 0.70 -4.37
N LEU A 365 20.33 0.48 -3.75
CA LEU A 365 20.72 -0.81 -3.17
C LEU A 365 20.08 -1.09 -1.79
N MET A 366 19.36 -0.15 -1.20
CA MET A 366 18.80 -0.25 0.15
C MET A 366 18.03 -1.56 0.42
N LYS A 367 17.19 -2.02 -0.52
CA LYS A 367 16.43 -3.27 -0.37
C LYS A 367 17.31 -4.52 -0.43
N ASP A 368 18.30 -4.50 -1.31
CA ASP A 368 19.24 -5.61 -1.47
C ASP A 368 20.22 -5.69 -0.31
N LEU A 369 20.66 -4.54 0.22
CA LEU A 369 21.47 -4.44 1.42
C LEU A 369 20.71 -4.93 2.65
N ALA A 370 19.44 -4.55 2.82
CA ALA A 370 18.60 -5.05 3.91
C ALA A 370 18.51 -6.58 3.88
N ARG A 371 18.26 -7.15 2.70
CA ARG A 371 18.22 -8.61 2.49
C ARG A 371 19.57 -9.28 2.75
N ALA A 372 20.68 -8.66 2.33
CA ALA A 372 22.02 -9.18 2.53
C ALA A 372 22.47 -9.19 4.00
N LEU A 373 21.95 -8.26 4.80
CA LEU A 373 22.18 -8.14 6.25
C LEU A 373 21.14 -8.90 7.09
N GLY A 374 20.10 -9.48 6.47
CA GLY A 374 19.03 -10.19 7.17
C GLY A 374 18.09 -9.27 7.96
N LEU A 375 17.95 -8.01 7.54
CA LEU A 375 17.14 -6.98 8.20
C LEU A 375 15.81 -6.76 7.48
N VAL A 376 14.77 -6.37 8.24
CA VAL A 376 13.43 -6.10 7.70
C VAL A 376 13.44 -4.91 6.74
N SER A 377 14.07 -3.82 7.16
CA SER A 377 14.30 -2.63 6.35
C SER A 377 15.56 -1.91 6.82
N ILE A 378 16.13 -1.11 5.93
CA ILE A 378 17.21 -0.16 6.22
C ILE A 378 16.73 1.19 5.72
N ARG A 379 17.07 2.27 6.42
CA ARG A 379 16.84 3.63 5.93
C ARG A 379 18.18 4.28 5.61
N VAL A 380 18.29 4.85 4.41
CA VAL A 380 19.45 5.64 3.99
C VAL A 380 19.14 7.12 4.18
N VAL A 381 19.97 7.80 4.97
CA VAL A 381 19.98 9.25 5.12
C VAL A 381 21.01 9.80 4.15
N GLU A 382 20.52 10.40 3.07
CA GLU A 382 21.39 10.84 1.96
C GLU A 382 22.35 11.95 2.37
N THR A 383 21.89 12.88 3.22
CA THR A 383 22.69 14.00 3.71
C THR A 383 22.49 14.15 5.21
N ILE A 384 23.60 14.17 5.95
CA ILE A 384 23.60 14.48 7.38
C ILE A 384 23.96 15.96 7.54
N PRO A 385 23.07 16.80 8.11
CA PRO A 385 23.37 18.22 8.29
C PRO A 385 24.70 18.45 9.01
N GLY A 386 25.57 19.26 8.42
CA GLY A 386 26.87 19.61 8.98
C GLY A 386 27.98 18.56 8.77
N LYS A 387 27.71 17.44 8.09
CA LYS A 387 28.71 16.40 7.78
C LYS A 387 28.70 16.03 6.30
N THR A 388 29.82 15.51 5.79
CA THR A 388 29.96 15.00 4.41
C THR A 388 29.57 13.52 4.27
N TYR A 389 29.16 12.89 5.37
CA TYR A 389 28.83 11.47 5.44
C TYR A 389 27.36 11.21 5.11
N MET A 390 27.08 9.98 4.65
CA MET A 390 25.73 9.45 4.54
C MET A 390 25.41 8.60 5.79
N GLY A 391 24.15 8.46 6.15
CA GLY A 391 23.73 7.64 7.29
C GLY A 391 23.03 6.37 6.85
N LEU A 392 23.39 5.23 7.43
CA LEU A 392 22.64 3.97 7.34
C LEU A 392 22.01 3.67 8.70
N GLU A 393 20.68 3.72 8.75
CA GLU A 393 19.92 3.41 9.96
C GLU A 393 19.42 1.97 9.90
N LEU A 394 19.98 1.12 10.75
CA LEU A 394 19.67 -0.31 10.84
C LEU A 394 18.84 -0.58 12.11
N PRO A 395 17.79 -1.42 12.05
CA PRO A 395 17.03 -1.79 13.24
C PRO A 395 17.88 -2.61 14.21
N ASN A 396 17.74 -2.31 15.50
CA ASN A 396 18.37 -3.10 16.54
C ASN A 396 17.69 -4.48 16.68
N PRO A 397 18.43 -5.54 17.06
CA PRO A 397 17.85 -6.86 17.31
C PRO A 397 16.80 -6.86 18.43
N LYS A 398 17.03 -6.05 19.47
CA LYS A 398 16.07 -5.78 20.56
C LYS A 398 15.71 -4.30 20.52
N ARG A 399 14.44 -3.99 20.23
CA ARG A 399 13.92 -2.62 20.21
C ARG A 399 13.38 -2.26 21.58
N GLN A 400 13.73 -1.08 22.07
CA GLN A 400 13.21 -0.56 23.33
C GLN A 400 11.87 0.16 23.11
N THR A 401 10.88 -0.12 23.95
CA THR A 401 9.60 0.62 23.94
C THR A 401 9.77 1.94 24.66
N VAL A 402 9.41 3.03 23.99
CA VAL A 402 9.43 4.39 24.56
C VAL A 402 8.09 4.63 25.25
N ARG A 403 8.05 4.75 26.58
CA ARG A 403 6.80 4.97 27.33
C ARG A 403 6.44 6.46 27.40
N LEU A 404 5.14 6.78 27.37
CA LEU A 404 4.68 8.17 27.50
C LEU A 404 5.05 8.79 28.86
N SER A 405 4.94 8.03 29.95
CA SER A 405 5.28 8.46 31.32
C SER A 405 6.71 9.00 31.45
N GLU A 406 7.65 8.33 30.79
CA GLU A 406 9.07 8.72 30.73
C GLU A 406 9.24 10.12 30.13
N LEU A 407 8.50 10.41 29.06
CA LEU A 407 8.63 11.64 28.29
C LEU A 407 7.87 12.81 28.92
N LEU A 408 6.72 12.55 29.54
CA LEU A 408 6.01 13.55 30.35
C LEU A 408 6.84 13.97 31.57
N SER A 409 7.68 13.07 32.10
CA SER A 409 8.58 13.35 33.21
C SER A 409 9.88 14.06 32.79
N SER A 410 10.10 14.24 31.48
CA SER A 410 11.33 14.81 30.94
C SER A 410 11.41 16.33 31.13
N GLU A 411 12.64 16.83 31.35
CA GLU A 411 12.89 18.26 31.51
C GLU A 411 12.35 19.14 30.34
N PRO A 412 12.52 18.78 29.05
CA PRO A 412 12.01 19.58 27.94
C PRO A 412 10.48 19.74 27.94
N TYR A 413 9.75 18.71 28.38
CA TYR A 413 8.29 18.80 28.49
C TYR A 413 7.90 19.63 29.72
N ALA A 414 8.47 19.34 30.88
CA ALA A 414 8.12 19.99 32.15
C ALA A 414 8.45 21.49 32.17
N GLN A 415 9.55 21.91 31.55
CA GLN A 415 9.96 23.32 31.51
C GLN A 415 9.25 24.14 30.42
N SER A 416 8.60 23.50 29.46
CA SER A 416 7.91 24.24 28.39
C SER A 416 6.71 25.01 28.95
N SER A 417 6.70 26.31 28.72
CA SER A 417 5.62 27.21 29.14
C SER A 417 4.37 27.16 28.24
N SER A 418 4.45 26.51 27.07
CA SER A 418 3.32 26.41 26.15
C SER A 418 2.33 25.34 26.64
N LEU A 419 1.07 25.72 26.80
CA LEU A 419 -0.04 24.80 27.09
C LEU A 419 -0.30 23.80 25.96
N LEU A 420 0.19 24.10 24.75
CA LEU A 420 0.07 23.28 23.56
C LEU A 420 1.32 22.43 23.28
N THR A 421 2.10 22.14 24.32
CA THR A 421 3.27 21.26 24.20
C THR A 421 2.83 19.81 24.10
N MET A 422 3.27 19.12 23.05
CA MET A 422 3.01 17.70 22.81
C MET A 422 4.30 16.92 22.84
N VAL A 423 4.29 15.77 23.52
CA VAL A 423 5.35 14.78 23.42
C VAL A 423 5.21 14.04 22.10
N LEU A 424 6.33 13.90 21.37
CA LEU A 424 6.37 13.09 20.17
C LEU A 424 6.96 11.71 20.44
N GLY A 425 8.08 11.65 21.17
CA GLY A 425 8.83 10.41 21.33
C GLY A 425 10.29 10.65 21.72
N LYS A 426 11.16 9.72 21.33
CA LYS A 426 12.62 9.88 21.39
C LYS A 426 13.22 10.01 20.01
N ASP A 427 14.28 10.79 19.85
CA ASP A 427 15.05 10.77 18.61
C ASP A 427 15.86 9.47 18.47
N ILE A 428 16.61 9.36 17.37
CA ILE A 428 17.47 8.21 17.10
C ILE A 428 18.59 8.00 18.14
N ALA A 429 18.94 9.02 18.93
CA ALA A 429 19.93 8.94 20.01
C ALA A 429 19.28 8.70 21.39
N GLY A 430 17.95 8.58 21.45
CA GLY A 430 17.20 8.37 22.68
C GLY A 430 16.83 9.65 23.44
N LYS A 431 17.09 10.83 22.88
CA LYS A 431 16.74 12.11 23.54
C LYS A 431 15.24 12.40 23.39
N PRO A 432 14.57 12.91 24.44
CA PRO A 432 13.16 13.26 24.37
C PRO A 432 12.90 14.36 23.33
N VAL A 433 11.92 14.13 22.47
CA VAL A 433 11.47 15.08 21.43
C VAL A 433 10.08 15.57 21.79
N VAL A 434 9.99 16.89 21.99
CA VAL A 434 8.74 17.61 22.26
C VAL A 434 8.51 18.65 21.18
N ALA A 435 7.24 18.91 20.86
CA ALA A 435 6.81 19.90 19.88
C ALA A 435 5.76 20.83 20.50
N ASP A 436 5.62 22.03 19.94
CA ASP A 436 4.65 23.03 20.40
C ASP A 436 3.67 23.35 19.27
N LEU A 437 2.43 22.89 19.41
CA LEU A 437 1.37 23.09 18.40
C LEU A 437 1.04 24.59 18.24
N GLY A 438 1.28 25.44 19.25
CA GLY A 438 1.12 26.89 19.14
C GLY A 438 2.13 27.53 18.16
N LYS A 439 3.34 26.96 18.07
CA LYS A 439 4.37 27.35 17.10
C LYS A 439 4.20 26.65 15.74
N MET A 440 3.60 25.46 15.77
CA MET A 440 3.33 24.60 14.62
C MET A 440 1.81 24.57 14.39
N PRO A 441 1.21 25.67 13.91
CA PRO A 441 -0.21 25.97 14.15
C PRO A 441 -1.17 24.85 13.70
N HIS A 442 -0.78 24.10 12.67
CA HIS A 442 -1.51 22.94 12.19
C HIS A 442 -0.52 21.80 11.93
N LEU A 443 -0.98 20.57 12.14
CA LEU A 443 -0.20 19.34 11.96
C LEU A 443 -0.95 18.38 11.05
N LEU A 444 -0.26 17.87 10.03
CA LEU A 444 -0.74 16.78 9.19
C LEU A 444 -0.05 15.47 9.60
N VAL A 445 -0.83 14.46 9.95
CA VAL A 445 -0.37 13.14 10.40
C VAL A 445 -0.83 12.08 9.40
N ALA A 446 0.07 11.19 8.98
CA ALA A 446 -0.31 10.08 8.11
C ALA A 446 0.47 8.81 8.41
N GLY A 447 -0.15 7.66 8.14
CA GLY A 447 0.46 6.35 8.32
C GLY A 447 -0.53 5.23 8.03
N THR A 448 -0.05 4.08 7.55
CA THR A 448 -0.94 2.93 7.31
C THR A 448 -1.44 2.32 8.61
N THR A 449 -2.47 1.47 8.54
CA THR A 449 -2.93 0.68 9.69
C THR A 449 -1.76 -0.10 10.33
N GLY A 450 -1.66 -0.10 11.66
CA GLY A 450 -0.59 -0.77 12.40
C GLY A 450 0.76 -0.01 12.43
N SER A 451 0.87 1.15 11.76
CA SER A 451 2.09 1.96 11.77
C SER A 451 2.37 2.67 13.10
N GLY A 452 1.35 2.83 13.95
CA GLY A 452 1.41 3.58 15.21
C GLY A 452 0.73 4.95 15.18
N LYS A 453 0.05 5.32 14.08
CA LYS A 453 -0.69 6.60 13.92
C LYS A 453 -1.61 6.89 15.10
N SER A 454 -2.55 5.99 15.42
CA SER A 454 -3.57 6.22 16.46
C SER A 454 -2.94 6.35 17.85
N VAL A 455 -1.98 5.50 18.18
CA VAL A 455 -1.20 5.60 19.45
C VAL A 455 -0.45 6.93 19.54
N GLY A 456 0.15 7.39 18.44
CA GLY A 456 0.81 8.70 18.38
C GLY A 456 -0.16 9.87 18.56
N VAL A 457 -1.36 9.79 17.98
CA VAL A 457 -2.42 10.79 18.20
C VAL A 457 -2.88 10.80 19.66
N ASN A 458 -3.07 9.63 20.28
CA ASN A 458 -3.39 9.52 21.70
C ASN A 458 -2.27 10.10 22.59
N ALA A 459 -1.00 9.84 22.28
CA ALA A 459 0.12 10.43 23.00
C ALA A 459 0.12 11.97 22.90
N MET A 460 -0.22 12.53 21.74
CA MET A 460 -0.37 13.98 21.55
C MET A 460 -1.54 14.56 22.35
N ILE A 461 -2.72 13.92 22.32
CA ILE A 461 -3.90 14.37 23.08
C ILE A 461 -3.61 14.32 24.59
N LEU A 462 -3.09 13.20 25.09
CA LEU A 462 -2.73 13.07 26.50
C LEU A 462 -1.69 14.09 26.91
N SER A 463 -0.69 14.38 26.06
CA SER A 463 0.30 15.43 26.35
C SER A 463 -0.34 16.80 26.59
N LEU A 464 -1.46 17.11 25.94
CA LEU A 464 -2.20 18.34 26.18
C LEU A 464 -3.01 18.25 27.47
N LEU A 465 -3.68 17.12 27.72
CA LEU A 465 -4.49 16.88 28.93
C LEU A 465 -3.66 16.87 30.22
N TYR A 466 -2.39 16.45 30.17
CA TYR A 466 -1.46 16.51 31.30
C TYR A 466 -0.90 17.91 31.58
N LYS A 467 -1.16 18.89 30.70
CA LYS A 467 -0.61 20.24 30.84
C LYS A 467 -1.69 21.34 30.92
N ALA A 468 -2.88 21.12 30.38
CA ALA A 468 -3.90 22.14 30.27
C ALA A 468 -5.23 21.71 30.88
N ALA A 469 -5.83 22.62 31.65
CA ALA A 469 -7.18 22.49 32.17
C ALA A 469 -8.23 22.84 31.10
N PRO A 470 -9.52 22.50 31.30
CA PRO A 470 -10.58 22.79 30.33
C PRO A 470 -10.77 24.27 29.98
N HIS A 471 -10.42 25.18 30.90
CA HIS A 471 -10.48 26.62 30.68
C HIS A 471 -9.31 27.16 29.83
N ASP A 472 -8.24 26.38 29.69
CA ASP A 472 -7.05 26.72 28.92
C ASP A 472 -7.08 26.13 27.51
N VAL A 473 -7.48 24.85 27.38
CA VAL A 473 -7.55 24.11 26.11
C VAL A 473 -8.87 23.36 26.00
N ARG A 474 -9.49 23.48 24.83
CA ARG A 474 -10.74 22.85 24.47
C ARG A 474 -10.59 22.04 23.18
N PHE A 475 -11.32 20.93 23.06
CA PHE A 475 -11.23 20.00 21.93
C PHE A 475 -12.53 19.95 21.11
N ILE A 476 -12.35 19.78 19.81
CA ILE A 476 -13.37 19.23 18.90
C ILE A 476 -12.75 17.98 18.29
N MET A 477 -13.38 16.83 18.50
CA MET A 477 -12.88 15.54 18.01
C MET A 477 -13.81 15.00 16.95
N VAL A 478 -13.26 14.57 15.82
CA VAL A 478 -13.99 13.98 14.69
C VAL A 478 -13.48 12.57 14.45
N ASP A 479 -14.38 11.59 14.65
CA ASP A 479 -14.11 10.16 14.48
C ASP A 479 -15.18 9.51 13.60
N PRO A 480 -14.98 9.46 12.27
CA PRO A 480 -15.91 8.82 11.33
C PRO A 480 -16.21 7.35 11.63
N LYS A 481 -15.30 6.66 12.33
CA LYS A 481 -15.36 5.20 12.50
C LYS A 481 -15.78 4.78 13.91
N MET A 482 -15.84 5.72 14.85
CA MET A 482 -16.17 5.47 16.27
C MET A 482 -15.21 4.52 16.98
N LEU A 483 -13.94 4.46 16.55
CA LEU A 483 -12.98 3.49 17.05
C LEU A 483 -11.88 4.11 17.91
N GLU A 484 -11.43 5.32 17.58
CA GLU A 484 -10.15 5.83 18.04
C GLU A 484 -10.33 6.97 19.05
N LEU A 485 -11.20 7.94 18.75
CA LEU A 485 -11.42 9.11 19.61
C LEU A 485 -12.68 8.99 20.48
N SER A 486 -13.54 8.01 20.22
CA SER A 486 -14.74 7.74 21.03
C SER A 486 -14.43 7.49 22.50
N VAL A 487 -13.22 7.03 22.83
CA VAL A 487 -12.74 6.86 24.21
C VAL A 487 -12.75 8.17 25.01
N TYR A 488 -12.57 9.33 24.36
CA TYR A 488 -12.54 10.63 25.02
C TYR A 488 -13.93 11.25 25.23
N GLU A 489 -15.01 10.57 24.82
CA GLU A 489 -16.37 11.09 24.99
C GLU A 489 -16.64 11.45 26.46
N GLY A 490 -17.14 12.65 26.70
CA GLY A 490 -17.52 13.13 28.04
C GLY A 490 -16.40 13.77 28.88
N ILE A 491 -15.18 13.95 28.36
CA ILE A 491 -14.17 14.75 29.09
C ILE A 491 -14.58 16.24 29.15
N PRO A 492 -14.25 16.97 30.23
CA PRO A 492 -14.63 18.38 30.39
C PRO A 492 -14.04 19.30 29.31
N HIS A 493 -12.95 18.89 28.67
CA HIS A 493 -12.32 19.65 27.59
C HIS A 493 -13.11 19.63 26.26
N LEU A 494 -14.10 18.77 26.06
CA LEU A 494 -14.85 18.70 24.79
C LEU A 494 -15.85 19.86 24.65
N LEU A 495 -15.84 20.52 23.48
CA LEU A 495 -16.82 21.57 23.12
C LEU A 495 -18.11 20.99 22.55
N ALA A 496 -18.06 19.78 22.01
CA ALA A 496 -19.19 19.04 21.49
C ALA A 496 -18.92 17.54 21.68
N PRO A 497 -19.96 16.69 21.66
CA PRO A 497 -19.77 15.25 21.59
C PRO A 497 -18.84 14.86 20.42
N VAL A 498 -18.15 13.73 20.54
CA VAL A 498 -17.27 13.23 19.48
C VAL A 498 -18.08 13.10 18.19
N VAL A 499 -17.64 13.81 17.15
CA VAL A 499 -18.40 13.98 15.92
C VAL A 499 -18.18 12.78 15.02
N THR A 500 -19.25 12.03 14.76
CA THR A 500 -19.21 10.79 13.97
C THR A 500 -19.83 10.96 12.59
N ASP A 501 -20.76 11.90 12.43
CA ASP A 501 -21.36 12.24 11.14
C ASP A 501 -20.52 13.28 10.38
N MET A 502 -20.21 12.98 9.12
CA MET A 502 -19.34 13.83 8.27
C MET A 502 -19.95 15.20 7.93
N LYS A 503 -21.28 15.31 7.86
CA LYS A 503 -21.98 16.59 7.66
C LYS A 503 -21.89 17.44 8.93
N LEU A 504 -22.06 16.83 10.09
CA LEU A 504 -21.90 17.53 11.38
C LEU A 504 -20.44 17.99 11.57
N ALA A 505 -19.47 17.20 11.12
CA ALA A 505 -18.06 17.60 11.14
C ALA A 505 -17.79 18.83 10.25
N ALA A 506 -18.46 18.92 9.08
CA ALA A 506 -18.40 20.11 8.25
C ALA A 506 -18.96 21.34 8.97
N ASN A 507 -20.05 21.18 9.73
CA ASN A 507 -20.63 22.26 10.55
C ASN A 507 -19.66 22.70 11.65
N ALA A 508 -19.01 21.75 12.34
CA ALA A 508 -18.00 22.07 13.35
C ALA A 508 -16.82 22.87 12.79
N LEU A 509 -16.33 22.54 11.58
CA LEU A 509 -15.28 23.31 10.90
C LEU A 509 -15.76 24.72 10.52
N ASN A 510 -17.00 24.86 10.05
CA ASN A 510 -17.60 26.19 9.81
C ASN A 510 -17.72 27.00 11.09
N TRP A 511 -18.14 26.38 12.19
CA TRP A 511 -18.19 27.02 13.49
C TRP A 511 -16.80 27.49 13.94
N CYS A 512 -15.76 26.68 13.74
CA CYS A 512 -14.37 27.10 14.02
C CYS A 512 -13.96 28.34 13.22
N VAL A 513 -14.41 28.45 11.97
CA VAL A 513 -14.16 29.62 11.13
C VAL A 513 -14.91 30.86 11.66
N ALA A 514 -16.16 30.72 12.09
CA ALA A 514 -16.93 31.80 12.70
C ALA A 514 -16.33 32.25 14.04
N GLU A 515 -15.93 31.29 14.88
CA GLU A 515 -15.25 31.55 16.16
C GLU A 515 -13.90 32.24 15.94
N MET A 516 -13.13 31.83 14.91
CA MET A 516 -11.91 32.52 14.51
C MET A 516 -12.18 34.00 14.19
N GLU A 517 -13.20 34.31 13.40
CA GLU A 517 -13.57 35.69 13.06
C GLU A 517 -14.01 36.50 14.29
N LYS A 518 -14.84 35.90 15.15
CA LYS A 518 -15.25 36.50 16.43
C LYS A 518 -14.04 36.88 17.27
N ARG A 519 -13.08 35.97 17.43
CA ARG A 519 -11.83 36.21 18.15
C ARG A 519 -11.00 37.32 17.52
N TYR A 520 -10.92 37.40 16.19
CA TYR A 520 -10.24 38.50 15.52
C TYR A 520 -10.89 39.86 15.79
N ARG A 521 -12.23 39.95 15.78
CA ARG A 521 -12.95 41.19 16.13
C ARG A 521 -12.65 41.62 17.56
N LEU A 522 -12.70 40.68 18.52
CA LEU A 522 -12.36 40.93 19.92
C LEU A 522 -10.90 41.38 20.09
N MET A 523 -9.95 40.69 19.44
CA MET A 523 -8.54 41.05 19.49
C MET A 523 -8.28 42.45 18.91
N SER A 524 -8.93 42.79 17.80
CA SER A 524 -8.85 44.10 17.16
C SER A 524 -9.38 45.21 18.09
N ALA A 525 -10.57 45.03 18.66
CA ALA A 525 -11.16 45.97 19.62
C ALA A 525 -10.29 46.15 20.87
N MET A 526 -9.62 45.08 21.30
CA MET A 526 -8.71 45.08 22.44
C MET A 526 -7.29 45.57 22.11
N GLY A 527 -6.96 45.81 20.84
CA GLY A 527 -5.64 46.25 20.39
C GLY A 527 -4.53 45.20 20.61
N VAL A 528 -4.87 43.91 20.54
CA VAL A 528 -3.92 42.79 20.75
C VAL A 528 -3.75 41.98 19.46
N ARG A 529 -2.59 41.34 19.30
CA ARG A 529 -2.23 40.61 18.07
C ARG A 529 -2.55 39.12 18.07
N ASN A 530 -2.76 38.53 19.25
CA ASN A 530 -3.01 37.10 19.41
C ASN A 530 -3.77 36.82 20.71
N ILE A 531 -4.30 35.60 20.83
CA ILE A 531 -5.06 35.13 21.99
C ILE A 531 -4.27 35.19 23.30
N ALA A 532 -2.95 34.94 23.26
CA ALA A 532 -2.12 35.02 24.46
C ALA A 532 -2.09 36.46 25.01
N GLY A 533 -1.94 37.46 24.14
CA GLY A 533 -2.03 38.87 24.50
C GLY A 533 -3.43 39.29 24.96
N TYR A 534 -4.47 38.74 24.35
CA TYR A 534 -5.86 38.92 24.79
C TYR A 534 -6.07 38.42 26.23
N ASN A 535 -5.68 37.17 26.50
CA ASN A 535 -5.82 36.55 27.83
C ASN A 535 -4.95 37.25 28.88
N GLN A 536 -3.72 37.66 28.52
CA GLN A 536 -2.85 38.39 29.43
C GLN A 536 -3.49 39.72 29.86
N LYS A 537 -4.07 40.46 28.91
CA LYS A 537 -4.74 41.74 29.20
C LYS A 537 -5.95 41.58 30.12
N LEU A 538 -6.71 40.49 29.98
CA LEU A 538 -7.80 40.17 30.91
C LEU A 538 -7.29 39.78 32.30
N LYS A 539 -6.26 38.93 32.38
CA LYS A 539 -5.63 38.55 33.65
C LYS A 539 -5.04 39.76 34.40
N ASP A 540 -4.44 40.70 33.68
CA ASP A 540 -3.89 41.93 34.26
C ASP A 540 -4.99 42.88 34.75
N ALA A 541 -6.12 42.94 34.04
CA ALA A 541 -7.28 43.72 34.44
C ALA A 541 -7.98 43.13 35.67
N ASP A 542 -8.15 41.80 35.71
CA ASP A 542 -8.73 41.09 36.85
C ASP A 542 -7.88 41.25 38.11
N LYS A 543 -6.54 41.15 37.99
CA LYS A 543 -5.59 41.48 39.07
C LYS A 543 -5.69 42.93 39.55
N ALA A 544 -6.05 43.85 38.67
CA ALA A 544 -6.28 45.26 38.99
C ALA A 544 -7.72 45.53 39.51
N GLY A 545 -8.54 44.50 39.68
CA GLY A 545 -9.94 44.60 40.12
C GLY A 545 -10.87 45.25 39.08
N LYS A 546 -10.46 45.31 37.80
CA LYS A 546 -11.22 45.91 36.71
C LYS A 546 -11.69 44.80 35.76
N LYS A 547 -13.00 44.68 35.56
CA LYS A 547 -13.56 43.79 34.53
C LYS A 547 -13.63 44.54 33.19
N ILE A 548 -13.02 43.97 32.16
CA ILE A 548 -13.14 44.49 30.80
C ILE A 548 -14.42 43.94 30.20
N THR A 549 -15.27 44.81 29.65
CA THR A 549 -16.58 44.44 29.11
C THR A 549 -16.53 44.17 27.61
N ASN A 550 -17.51 43.42 27.11
CA ASN A 550 -17.59 43.05 25.71
C ASN A 550 -17.97 44.27 24.84
N PRO A 551 -17.10 44.72 23.91
CA PRO A 551 -17.37 45.88 23.07
C PRO A 551 -18.45 45.65 22.02
N PHE A 552 -18.89 44.41 21.82
CA PHE A 552 -19.93 44.02 20.85
C PHE A 552 -21.17 43.42 21.52
N SER A 553 -21.42 43.77 22.79
CA SER A 553 -22.60 43.27 23.51
C SER A 553 -23.90 43.76 22.85
N LEU A 554 -24.91 42.90 22.85
CA LEU A 554 -26.27 43.24 22.40
C LEU A 554 -26.96 44.22 23.36
N THR A 555 -26.44 44.39 24.58
CA THR A 555 -26.88 45.36 25.59
C THR A 555 -25.78 46.39 25.87
N PRO A 556 -25.69 47.48 25.09
CA PRO A 556 -24.64 48.50 25.26
C PRO A 556 -24.64 49.19 26.63
N ASP A 557 -25.79 49.24 27.30
CA ASP A 557 -25.96 49.89 28.61
C ASP A 557 -25.50 49.02 29.79
N ASP A 558 -25.43 47.69 29.61
CA ASP A 558 -24.89 46.72 30.59
C ASP A 558 -24.15 45.60 29.85
N PRO A 559 -22.91 45.85 29.41
CA PRO A 559 -22.16 44.91 28.61
C PRO A 559 -21.55 43.81 29.48
N GLU A 560 -21.79 42.56 29.10
CA GLU A 560 -21.23 41.36 29.74
C GLU A 560 -19.69 41.42 29.87
N PRO A 561 -19.09 40.93 30.97
CA PRO A 561 -17.64 40.90 31.14
C PRO A 561 -17.00 39.89 30.17
N LEU A 562 -15.84 40.25 29.62
CA LEU A 562 -15.04 39.35 28.81
C LEU A 562 -14.32 38.32 29.67
N GLU A 563 -14.31 37.08 29.20
CA GLU A 563 -13.62 35.96 29.81
C GLU A 563 -12.37 35.58 29.01
N CYS A 564 -11.43 34.89 29.67
CA CYS A 564 -10.28 34.32 28.97
C CYS A 564 -10.75 33.27 27.96
N LEU A 565 -10.16 33.32 26.77
CA LEU A 565 -10.51 32.40 25.69
C LEU A 565 -9.56 31.19 25.71
N PRO A 566 -10.09 29.95 25.71
CA PRO A 566 -9.26 28.77 25.61
C PRO A 566 -8.68 28.61 24.20
N PHE A 567 -7.54 27.96 24.09
CA PHE A 567 -7.09 27.41 22.81
C PHE A 567 -8.06 26.31 22.37
N ILE A 568 -8.35 26.24 21.07
CA ILE A 568 -9.19 25.20 20.50
C ILE A 568 -8.32 24.29 19.64
N VAL A 569 -8.33 23.00 19.93
CA VAL A 569 -7.63 21.98 19.14
C VAL A 569 -8.67 21.08 18.47
N VAL A 570 -8.71 21.14 17.14
CA VAL A 570 -9.60 20.31 16.31
C VAL A 570 -8.80 19.09 15.86
N VAL A 571 -9.20 17.91 16.30
CA VAL A 571 -8.55 16.63 15.99
C VAL A 571 -9.46 15.81 15.08
N VAL A 572 -8.95 15.41 13.93
CA VAL A 572 -9.66 14.59 12.96
C VAL A 572 -8.85 13.32 12.73
N ASP A 573 -9.35 12.14 13.16
CA ASP A 573 -8.57 10.89 13.04
C ASP A 573 -8.39 10.40 11.59
N GLU A 574 -9.45 10.54 10.79
CA GLU A 574 -9.45 10.15 9.37
C GLU A 574 -10.12 11.23 8.52
N PHE A 575 -9.37 12.28 8.20
CA PHE A 575 -9.92 13.39 7.42
C PHE A 575 -10.17 13.01 5.95
N ALA A 576 -9.63 11.88 5.46
CA ALA A 576 -9.95 11.36 4.14
C ALA A 576 -11.46 11.07 3.98
N ASP A 577 -12.11 10.58 5.03
CA ASP A 577 -13.54 10.27 4.99
C ASP A 577 -14.37 11.56 4.85
N LEU A 578 -13.92 12.68 5.44
CA LEU A 578 -14.51 14.01 5.20
C LEU A 578 -14.34 14.47 3.75
N MET A 579 -13.14 14.28 3.20
CA MET A 579 -12.83 14.66 1.82
C MET A 579 -13.67 13.89 0.80
N MET A 580 -14.01 12.63 1.09
CA MET A 580 -14.83 11.79 0.21
C MET A 580 -16.30 12.21 0.17
N VAL A 581 -16.84 12.79 1.26
CA VAL A 581 -18.25 13.20 1.34
C VAL A 581 -18.49 14.61 0.80
N ALA A 582 -17.61 15.57 1.13
CA ALA A 582 -17.80 16.98 0.80
C ALA A 582 -16.48 17.69 0.45
N GLY A 583 -15.61 17.02 -0.30
CA GLY A 583 -14.19 17.38 -0.54
C GLY A 583 -13.89 18.86 -0.73
N LYS A 584 -14.50 19.52 -1.72
CA LYS A 584 -14.19 20.94 -2.02
C LYS A 584 -14.52 21.88 -0.86
N LYS A 585 -15.70 21.72 -0.24
CA LYS A 585 -16.13 22.57 0.87
C LYS A 585 -15.25 22.37 2.10
N ILE A 586 -14.91 21.11 2.41
CA ILE A 586 -14.03 20.77 3.53
C ILE A 586 -12.61 21.32 3.30
N GLU A 587 -12.08 21.16 2.09
CA GLU A 587 -10.76 21.67 1.70
C GLU A 587 -10.67 23.19 1.86
N GLU A 588 -11.69 23.93 1.41
CA GLU A 588 -11.77 25.39 1.57
C GLU A 588 -11.81 25.81 3.04
N LEU A 589 -12.56 25.10 3.89
CA LEU A 589 -12.62 25.39 5.33
C LEU A 589 -11.30 25.11 6.04
N ILE A 590 -10.68 23.96 5.75
CA ILE A 590 -9.38 23.61 6.30
C ILE A 590 -8.32 24.63 5.85
N ALA A 591 -8.31 25.02 4.57
CA ALA A 591 -7.38 26.02 4.06
C ALA A 591 -7.60 27.38 4.75
N ARG A 592 -8.86 27.82 4.89
CA ARG A 592 -9.21 29.09 5.54
C ARG A 592 -8.76 29.12 7.00
N LEU A 593 -9.00 28.04 7.75
CA LEU A 593 -8.51 27.90 9.12
C LEU A 593 -6.99 27.90 9.13
N ALA A 594 -6.35 27.06 8.32
CA ALA A 594 -4.90 26.90 8.33
C ALA A 594 -4.14 28.22 8.03
N GLN A 595 -4.73 29.10 7.24
CA GLN A 595 -4.16 30.42 6.90
C GLN A 595 -4.24 31.45 8.03
N LYS A 596 -5.30 31.42 8.84
CA LYS A 596 -5.65 32.55 9.75
C LYS A 596 -5.82 32.15 11.21
N ALA A 597 -6.01 30.88 11.54
CA ALA A 597 -6.42 30.43 12.87
C ALA A 597 -5.34 30.57 13.95
N ARG A 598 -4.05 30.58 13.57
CA ARG A 598 -2.90 30.64 14.50
C ARG A 598 -3.02 31.74 15.56
N ALA A 599 -3.34 32.97 15.17
CA ALA A 599 -3.41 34.09 16.12
C ALA A 599 -4.67 34.02 17.00
N ALA A 600 -5.76 33.44 16.48
CA ALA A 600 -7.00 33.20 17.19
C ALA A 600 -6.94 32.01 18.16
N GLY A 601 -5.81 31.28 18.20
CA GLY A 601 -5.63 30.13 19.09
C GLY A 601 -6.43 28.90 18.68
N ILE A 602 -6.73 28.74 17.39
CA ILE A 602 -7.40 27.55 16.86
C ILE A 602 -6.38 26.75 16.05
N HIS A 603 -6.26 25.46 16.36
CA HIS A 603 -5.23 24.56 15.85
C HIS A 603 -5.86 23.30 15.26
N LEU A 604 -5.25 22.74 14.21
CA LEU A 604 -5.75 21.55 13.51
C LEU A 604 -4.74 20.42 13.63
N ILE A 605 -5.20 19.23 14.02
CA ILE A 605 -4.48 17.97 13.90
C ILE A 605 -5.29 17.09 12.95
N LEU A 606 -4.81 16.96 11.71
CA LEU A 606 -5.47 16.20 10.66
C LEU A 606 -4.72 14.90 10.44
N ALA A 607 -5.33 13.77 10.80
CA ALA A 607 -4.76 12.46 10.63
C ALA A 607 -5.45 11.70 9.49
N THR A 608 -4.69 10.86 8.78
CA THR A 608 -5.24 9.98 7.74
C THR A 608 -4.47 8.68 7.62
N GLN A 609 -5.17 7.58 7.32
CA GLN A 609 -4.56 6.32 6.92
C GLN A 609 -4.43 6.18 5.40
N ARG A 610 -4.96 7.14 4.63
CA ARG A 610 -4.98 7.15 3.15
C ARG A 610 -4.17 8.33 2.61
N PRO A 611 -2.83 8.25 2.59
CA PRO A 611 -1.97 9.33 2.10
C PRO A 611 -1.94 9.40 0.56
N SER A 612 -3.09 9.64 -0.06
CA SER A 612 -3.22 9.87 -1.51
C SER A 612 -3.25 11.35 -1.86
N VAL A 613 -2.96 11.67 -3.12
CA VAL A 613 -2.95 13.05 -3.62
C VAL A 613 -4.35 13.68 -3.58
N ASP A 614 -5.40 12.86 -3.66
CA ASP A 614 -6.80 13.29 -3.58
C ASP A 614 -7.22 13.70 -2.17
N VAL A 615 -6.52 13.17 -1.15
CA VAL A 615 -6.77 13.47 0.27
C VAL A 615 -5.83 14.59 0.73
N ILE A 616 -4.52 14.42 0.50
CA ILE A 616 -3.49 15.41 0.85
C ILE A 616 -3.19 16.25 -0.39
N THR A 617 -4.10 17.17 -0.68
CA THR A 617 -4.01 18.02 -1.87
C THR A 617 -2.91 19.08 -1.74
N GLY A 618 -2.61 19.76 -2.83
CA GLY A 618 -1.67 20.89 -2.83
C GLY A 618 -2.10 22.05 -1.91
N LEU A 619 -3.41 22.32 -1.80
CA LEU A 619 -3.93 23.38 -0.93
C LEU A 619 -3.77 23.03 0.54
N ILE A 620 -4.00 21.78 0.93
CA ILE A 620 -3.77 21.32 2.31
C ILE A 620 -2.29 21.46 2.66
N LYS A 621 -1.40 20.97 1.79
CA LYS A 621 0.06 21.05 2.01
C LYS A 621 0.61 22.46 2.05
N ALA A 622 0.06 23.37 1.26
CA ALA A 622 0.49 24.77 1.22
C ALA A 622 0.22 25.49 2.55
N ASN A 623 -0.83 25.11 3.28
CA ASN A 623 -1.23 25.79 4.51
C ASN A 623 -0.85 25.03 5.79
N ILE A 624 -0.49 23.74 5.69
CA ILE A 624 -0.06 22.91 6.83
C ILE A 624 1.39 22.47 6.61
N PRO A 625 2.38 23.29 7.01
CA PRO A 625 3.80 23.01 6.76
C PRO A 625 4.35 21.88 7.64
N THR A 626 3.84 21.74 8.87
CA THR A 626 4.29 20.71 9.82
C THR A 626 3.67 19.37 9.45
N ARG A 627 4.53 18.36 9.26
CA ARG A 627 4.09 17.03 8.82
C ARG A 627 4.68 15.95 9.70
N MET A 628 3.92 14.88 9.88
CA MET A 628 4.33 13.68 10.59
C MET A 628 3.90 12.47 9.77
N ALA A 629 4.89 11.66 9.36
CA ALA A 629 4.65 10.44 8.62
C ALA A 629 5.12 9.24 9.44
N PHE A 630 4.19 8.42 9.88
CA PHE A 630 4.47 7.05 10.33
C PHE A 630 4.77 6.16 9.11
N GLN A 631 5.02 4.88 9.35
CA GLN A 631 5.25 3.91 8.28
C GLN A 631 4.12 3.96 7.22
N VAL A 632 4.52 4.03 5.96
CA VAL A 632 3.63 4.00 4.79
C VAL A 632 4.02 2.88 3.84
N SER A 633 3.10 2.50 2.94
CA SER A 633 3.30 1.36 2.04
C SER A 633 4.30 1.61 0.92
N SER A 634 4.43 2.86 0.45
CA SER A 634 5.20 3.18 -0.75
C SER A 634 5.96 4.51 -0.69
N LYS A 635 6.96 4.62 -1.57
CA LYS A 635 7.71 5.87 -1.82
C LYS A 635 6.81 7.00 -2.31
N VAL A 636 5.72 6.68 -3.00
CA VAL A 636 4.73 7.65 -3.49
C VAL A 636 3.98 8.23 -2.30
N ASP A 637 3.49 7.37 -1.40
CA ASP A 637 2.79 7.79 -0.19
C ASP A 637 3.67 8.68 0.68
N SER A 638 4.94 8.31 0.87
CA SER A 638 5.93 9.12 1.61
C SER A 638 6.05 10.51 1.01
N ARG A 639 6.14 10.61 -0.32
CA ARG A 639 6.20 11.90 -1.04
C ARG A 639 4.90 12.68 -0.96
N THR A 640 3.75 12.02 -0.96
CA THR A 640 2.47 12.69 -0.82
C THR A 640 2.43 13.49 0.48
N ILE A 641 2.94 12.91 1.59
CA ILE A 641 2.92 13.55 2.90
C ILE A 641 4.09 14.50 3.09
N LEU A 642 5.32 14.02 2.95
CA LEU A 642 6.55 14.74 3.34
C LEU A 642 7.18 15.53 2.18
N ASP A 643 6.67 15.41 0.96
CA ASP A 643 7.34 15.87 -0.27
C ASP A 643 8.70 15.19 -0.55
N GLN A 644 9.02 14.14 0.20
CA GLN A 644 10.24 13.34 0.08
C GLN A 644 10.03 11.85 0.42
N MET A 645 10.97 11.01 -0.02
CA MET A 645 10.99 9.58 0.32
C MET A 645 11.55 9.35 1.74
N GLY A 646 11.24 8.20 2.33
CA GLY A 646 11.84 7.73 3.57
C GLY A 646 10.86 7.13 4.58
N ALA A 647 9.57 7.50 4.53
CA ALA A 647 8.56 6.96 5.45
C ALA A 647 8.25 5.47 5.15
N GLU A 648 8.47 5.01 3.92
CA GLU A 648 8.29 3.61 3.54
C GLU A 648 9.36 2.67 4.14
N ALA A 649 10.47 3.24 4.62
CA ALA A 649 11.56 2.50 5.24
C ALA A 649 11.44 2.41 6.78
N LEU A 650 10.43 3.08 7.36
CA LEU A 650 10.15 3.04 8.79
C LEU A 650 9.73 1.64 9.24
N LEU A 651 9.84 1.40 10.54
CA LEU A 651 9.72 0.06 11.14
C LEU A 651 8.31 -0.28 11.65
N GLY A 652 7.37 0.66 11.54
CA GLY A 652 6.05 0.57 12.15
C GLY A 652 6.10 0.79 13.67
N GLN A 653 5.02 0.44 14.38
CA GLN A 653 4.95 0.48 15.85
C GLN A 653 5.36 1.83 16.47
N GLY A 654 4.98 2.95 15.85
CA GLY A 654 5.26 4.30 16.35
C GLY A 654 6.52 4.95 15.77
N ASP A 655 7.32 4.24 14.96
CA ASP A 655 8.44 4.84 14.24
C ASP A 655 7.93 5.83 13.17
N MET A 656 8.43 7.07 13.23
CA MET A 656 7.93 8.18 12.41
C MET A 656 9.02 9.13 11.93
N LEU A 657 8.71 9.86 10.87
CA LEU A 657 9.45 11.02 10.38
C LEU A 657 8.63 12.28 10.67
N PHE A 658 9.23 13.18 11.44
CA PHE A 658 8.66 14.46 11.82
C PHE A 658 9.35 15.59 11.07
N LEU A 659 8.58 16.37 10.30
CA LEU A 659 9.06 17.53 9.56
C LEU A 659 8.55 18.81 10.24
N PRO A 660 9.41 19.49 11.04
CA PRO A 660 9.03 20.75 11.67
C PRO A 660 8.98 21.89 10.65
N PRO A 661 8.21 22.96 10.94
CA PRO A 661 8.06 24.09 10.02
C PRO A 661 9.40 24.82 9.82
N GLY A 662 9.64 25.28 8.59
CA GLY A 662 10.85 26.04 8.23
C GLY A 662 12.10 25.19 8.00
N THR A 663 12.02 23.87 8.16
CA THR A 663 13.10 22.94 7.84
C THR A 663 12.76 22.13 6.58
N GLY A 664 13.78 21.77 5.80
CA GLY A 664 13.64 20.89 4.63
C GLY A 664 13.97 19.42 4.91
N TYR A 665 14.29 19.05 6.16
CA TYR A 665 14.76 17.72 6.52
C TYR A 665 13.94 17.15 7.69
N PRO A 666 13.34 15.96 7.54
CA PRO A 666 12.59 15.33 8.60
C PRO A 666 13.53 14.68 9.61
N GLN A 667 13.21 14.86 10.87
CA GLN A 667 13.82 14.16 11.99
C GLN A 667 13.10 12.83 12.19
N ARG A 668 13.87 11.74 12.36
CA ARG A 668 13.30 10.45 12.75
C ARG A 668 13.05 10.44 14.25
N VAL A 669 11.84 10.04 14.64
CA VAL A 669 11.38 10.00 16.03
C VAL A 669 10.71 8.64 16.26
N HIS A 670 11.02 8.03 17.40
CA HIS A 670 10.40 6.81 17.88
C HIS A 670 9.27 7.20 18.84
N GLY A 671 8.04 7.03 18.37
CA GLY A 671 6.84 7.54 19.01
C GLY A 671 6.65 7.04 20.43
N ALA A 672 6.11 7.91 21.28
CA ALA A 672 5.69 7.55 22.62
C ALA A 672 4.58 6.49 22.55
N PHE A 673 4.75 5.40 23.28
CA PHE A 673 3.76 4.36 23.42
C PHE A 673 2.88 4.63 24.64
N VAL A 674 1.57 4.57 24.41
CA VAL A 674 0.53 4.56 25.42
C VAL A 674 -0.45 3.45 25.07
N ALA A 675 -0.79 2.62 26.05
CA ALA A 675 -1.79 1.58 25.88
C ALA A 675 -3.21 2.12 26.07
N ASP A 676 -4.20 1.47 25.47
CA ASP A 676 -5.58 1.92 25.53
C ASP A 676 -6.10 1.97 26.98
N ASP A 677 -5.71 1.03 27.84
CA ASP A 677 -6.10 1.03 29.25
C ASP A 677 -5.58 2.26 30.02
N GLU A 678 -4.38 2.76 29.65
CA GLU A 678 -3.82 3.99 30.19
C GLU A 678 -4.65 5.21 29.75
N VAL A 679 -5.09 5.25 28.49
CA VAL A 679 -5.99 6.31 27.98
C VAL A 679 -7.31 6.30 28.76
N HIS A 680 -7.92 5.13 28.95
CA HIS A 680 -9.18 4.99 29.69
C HIS A 680 -9.05 5.47 31.14
N LYS A 681 -7.96 5.11 31.83
CA LYS A 681 -7.70 5.57 33.22
C LYS A 681 -7.63 7.10 33.31
N VAL A 682 -6.95 7.74 32.37
CA VAL A 682 -6.85 9.21 32.35
C VAL A 682 -8.20 9.85 32.04
N VAL A 683 -8.95 9.31 31.08
CA VAL A 683 -10.29 9.82 30.74
C VAL A 683 -11.26 9.67 31.91
N GLU A 684 -11.30 8.51 32.57
CA GLU A 684 -12.13 8.27 33.76
C GLU A 684 -11.81 9.25 34.88
N HIS A 685 -10.52 9.48 35.14
CA HIS A 685 -10.10 10.49 36.12
C HIS A 685 -10.62 11.88 35.75
N LEU A 686 -10.48 12.31 34.49
CA LEU A 686 -10.95 13.62 34.04
C LEU A 686 -12.48 13.76 34.13
N LYS A 687 -13.24 12.71 33.83
CA LYS A 687 -14.71 12.72 33.99
C LYS A 687 -15.15 12.91 35.44
N GLN A 688 -14.36 12.45 36.41
CA GLN A 688 -14.63 12.66 37.83
C GLN A 688 -14.37 14.11 38.27
N THR A 689 -13.52 14.85 37.54
CA THR A 689 -13.19 16.25 37.86
C THR A 689 -14.24 17.25 37.38
N GLY A 690 -15.07 16.89 36.38
CA GLY A 690 -16.15 17.76 35.89
C GLY A 690 -16.88 17.22 34.66
N GLU A 691 -18.11 17.71 34.46
CA GLU A 691 -18.94 17.38 33.30
C GLU A 691 -18.54 18.20 32.05
N PRO A 692 -18.76 17.66 30.84
CA PRO A 692 -18.52 18.39 29.61
C PRO A 692 -19.48 19.58 29.45
N ASN A 693 -18.92 20.78 29.28
CA ASN A 693 -19.69 21.96 28.92
C ASN A 693 -19.75 22.09 27.39
N TYR A 694 -20.75 21.44 26.78
CA TYR A 694 -20.99 21.49 25.34
C TYR A 694 -21.60 22.82 24.90
N VAL A 695 -21.08 23.36 23.80
CA VAL A 695 -21.54 24.62 23.21
C VAL A 695 -22.61 24.30 22.17
N GLU A 696 -23.82 24.80 22.41
CA GLU A 696 -24.92 24.73 21.44
C GLU A 696 -24.54 25.46 20.13
N GLY A 697 -25.00 24.96 18.99
CA GLY A 697 -24.73 25.58 17.69
C GLY A 697 -23.52 25.03 16.92
N ILE A 698 -22.61 24.28 17.55
CA ILE A 698 -21.42 23.72 16.87
C ILE A 698 -21.83 22.75 15.76
N LEU A 699 -22.82 21.89 16.02
CA LEU A 699 -23.24 20.82 15.11
C LEU A 699 -24.48 21.18 14.27
N SER A 700 -25.29 22.16 14.71
CA SER A 700 -26.59 22.49 14.09
C SER A 700 -26.45 23.24 12.75
N GLY A 701 -25.31 23.90 12.49
CA GLY A 701 -25.09 24.67 11.26
C GLY A 701 -25.66 26.10 11.30
N GLU A 702 -26.24 26.52 12.42
CA GLU A 702 -26.84 27.86 12.63
C GLU A 702 -25.82 29.00 12.62
N ALA A 703 -24.52 28.69 12.65
CA ALA A 703 -23.46 29.67 12.40
C ALA A 703 -23.59 30.38 11.03
N LEU A 704 -24.45 29.89 10.12
CA LEU A 704 -24.80 30.52 8.85
C LEU A 704 -25.73 31.75 8.98
N THR A 705 -26.48 31.91 10.08
CA THR A 705 -27.54 32.93 10.21
C THR A 705 -27.26 34.00 11.28
N GLY A 706 -26.28 33.77 12.17
CA GLY A 706 -26.07 34.60 13.37
C GLY A 706 -25.08 35.77 13.27
N SER A 707 -24.37 35.98 12.17
CA SER A 707 -23.44 37.12 12.04
C SER A 707 -24.06 38.24 11.19
N GLY A 708 -24.66 39.22 11.86
CA GLY A 708 -25.17 40.43 11.23
C GLY A 708 -24.10 41.21 10.47
N GLY A 709 -24.45 41.57 9.22
CA GLY A 709 -23.98 42.78 8.54
C GLY A 709 -22.59 42.73 7.90
N ASP A 710 -22.46 42.10 6.73
CA ASP A 710 -21.90 42.79 5.55
C ASP A 710 -22.19 41.99 4.28
N ALA A 711 -23.18 42.46 3.52
CA ALA A 711 -23.55 41.91 2.23
C ALA A 711 -22.75 42.61 1.13
N THR A 712 -21.64 41.99 0.71
CA THR A 712 -21.07 42.22 -0.62
C THR A 712 -20.98 40.90 -1.39
N GLY A 713 -22.00 40.67 -2.21
CA GLY A 713 -21.88 40.16 -3.57
C GLY A 713 -21.37 38.73 -3.79
N GLY A 714 -22.31 37.82 -4.08
CA GLY A 714 -22.17 36.86 -5.18
C GLY A 714 -22.11 35.39 -4.79
N GLY A 715 -23.15 34.64 -5.18
CA GLY A 715 -23.11 33.18 -5.28
C GLY A 715 -24.33 32.51 -4.69
N GLY A 716 -25.28 32.12 -5.55
CA GLY A 716 -26.54 31.51 -5.16
C GLY A 716 -26.40 30.18 -4.44
N GLY A 717 -27.25 29.98 -3.44
CA GLY A 717 -27.41 28.72 -2.71
C GLY A 717 -28.37 28.89 -1.54
N GLU A 718 -29.64 28.56 -1.78
CA GLU A 718 -30.65 28.05 -0.83
C GLU A 718 -30.80 28.76 0.53
N ALA A 719 -31.70 29.76 0.55
CA ALA A 719 -32.46 30.11 1.74
C ALA A 719 -33.86 29.46 1.62
N ASP A 720 -34.13 28.49 2.48
CA ASP A 720 -35.47 28.03 2.80
C ASP A 720 -36.02 28.99 3.85
N GLY A 721 -36.90 29.93 3.46
CA GLY A 721 -37.52 30.84 4.43
C GLY A 721 -38.09 32.16 3.91
N GLU A 722 -37.69 32.66 2.73
CA GLU A 722 -38.37 33.80 2.12
C GLU A 722 -39.32 33.31 1.02
N ALA A 723 -40.61 33.66 1.15
CA ALA A 723 -41.63 33.42 0.15
C ALA A 723 -41.11 33.87 -1.23
N ASP A 724 -41.11 32.96 -2.21
CA ASP A 724 -40.65 33.30 -3.56
C ASP A 724 -41.43 34.53 -4.04
N PRO A 725 -40.79 35.60 -4.54
CA PRO A 725 -41.48 36.83 -4.95
C PRO A 725 -42.59 36.60 -5.98
N LEU A 726 -42.54 35.49 -6.72
CA LEU A 726 -43.53 35.09 -7.73
C LEU A 726 -44.59 34.12 -7.18
N TYR A 727 -44.58 33.80 -5.89
CA TYR A 727 -45.49 32.84 -5.27
C TYR A 727 -46.95 33.28 -5.40
N ASP A 728 -47.27 34.51 -5.03
CA ASP A 728 -48.64 35.04 -5.11
C ASP A 728 -49.15 35.08 -6.56
N GLU A 729 -48.28 35.44 -7.51
CA GLU A 729 -48.61 35.41 -8.94
C GLU A 729 -48.84 33.97 -9.44
N ALA A 730 -48.01 33.02 -9.00
CA ALA A 730 -48.16 31.61 -9.32
C ALA A 730 -49.47 31.03 -8.76
N VAL A 731 -49.82 31.37 -7.51
CA VAL A 731 -51.08 30.97 -6.87
C VAL A 731 -52.26 31.53 -7.66
N ALA A 732 -52.24 32.81 -8.01
CA ALA A 732 -53.30 33.44 -8.80
C ALA A 732 -53.52 32.75 -10.15
N ILE A 733 -52.44 32.36 -10.84
CA ILE A 733 -52.51 31.65 -12.11
C ILE A 733 -53.08 30.23 -11.92
N VAL A 734 -52.63 29.51 -10.89
CA VAL A 734 -53.10 28.13 -10.62
C VAL A 734 -54.58 28.13 -10.20
N LEU A 735 -55.02 29.10 -9.40
CA LEU A 735 -56.41 29.27 -9.03
C LEU A 735 -57.29 29.61 -10.24
N LYS A 736 -56.83 30.54 -11.10
CA LYS A 736 -57.57 30.97 -12.30
C LYS A 736 -57.66 29.89 -13.38
N THR A 737 -56.59 29.14 -13.61
CA THR A 737 -56.53 28.12 -14.66
C THR A 737 -56.96 26.73 -14.18
N ARG A 738 -57.08 26.55 -12.85
CA ARG A 738 -57.35 25.27 -12.17
C ARG A 738 -56.38 24.15 -12.61
N ARG A 739 -55.16 24.51 -13.08
CA ARG A 739 -54.13 23.58 -13.55
C ARG A 739 -52.85 23.73 -12.73
N ALA A 740 -52.69 22.89 -11.71
CA ALA A 740 -51.51 22.84 -10.86
C ALA A 740 -50.41 21.92 -11.44
N SER A 741 -49.90 22.25 -12.62
CA SER A 741 -48.78 21.53 -13.24
C SER A 741 -47.53 22.40 -13.34
N ILE A 742 -46.37 21.79 -13.09
CA ILE A 742 -45.06 22.49 -13.13
C ILE A 742 -44.86 23.17 -14.48
N SER A 743 -45.20 22.50 -15.58
CA SER A 743 -45.06 23.04 -16.93
C SER A 743 -46.00 24.20 -17.23
N ALA A 744 -47.20 24.26 -16.63
CA ALA A 744 -48.12 25.39 -16.79
C ALA A 744 -47.58 26.64 -16.06
N VAL A 745 -47.15 26.49 -14.81
CA VAL A 745 -46.54 27.59 -14.03
C VAL A 745 -45.25 28.08 -14.71
N GLN A 746 -44.44 27.16 -15.21
CA GLN A 746 -43.21 27.46 -15.96
C GLN A 746 -43.49 28.33 -17.20
N ARG A 747 -44.51 27.99 -17.99
CA ARG A 747 -44.86 28.72 -19.22
C ARG A 747 -45.48 30.08 -18.95
N HIS A 748 -46.33 30.19 -17.93
CA HIS A 748 -47.00 31.45 -17.61
C HIS A 748 -46.05 32.46 -16.95
N LEU A 749 -45.16 32.02 -16.06
CA LEU A 749 -44.22 32.91 -15.36
C LEU A 749 -42.84 33.01 -16.03
N ARG A 750 -42.60 32.25 -17.11
CA ARG A 750 -41.31 32.20 -17.83
C ARG A 750 -40.11 31.92 -16.92
N ILE A 751 -40.30 31.05 -15.93
CA ILE A 751 -39.27 30.65 -14.96
C ILE A 751 -38.66 29.28 -15.30
N GLY A 752 -37.54 28.92 -14.65
CA GLY A 752 -36.92 27.60 -14.79
C GLY A 752 -37.74 26.48 -14.10
N TYR A 753 -37.54 25.22 -14.54
CA TYR A 753 -38.28 24.05 -14.06
C TYR A 753 -38.20 23.87 -12.53
N ASN A 754 -36.99 23.94 -11.95
CA ASN A 754 -36.80 23.72 -10.51
C ASN A 754 -37.51 24.77 -9.65
N ARG A 755 -37.58 26.03 -10.14
CA ARG A 755 -38.30 27.10 -9.45
C ARG A 755 -39.81 26.90 -9.53
N ALA A 756 -40.32 26.52 -10.71
CA ALA A 756 -41.73 26.17 -10.89
C ALA A 756 -42.16 24.94 -10.06
N ALA A 757 -41.27 23.95 -9.89
CA ALA A 757 -41.50 22.79 -9.04
C ALA A 757 -41.62 23.19 -7.56
N ARG A 758 -40.68 24.01 -7.06
CA ARG A 758 -40.70 24.54 -5.69
C ARG A 758 -41.96 25.35 -5.40
N LEU A 759 -42.40 26.19 -6.33
CA LEU A 759 -43.65 26.95 -6.19
C LEU A 759 -44.87 26.05 -6.05
N ILE A 760 -44.94 24.96 -6.82
CA ILE A 760 -46.04 23.98 -6.73
C ILE A 760 -45.96 23.18 -5.41
N GLU A 761 -44.77 22.79 -4.95
CA GLU A 761 -44.58 22.10 -3.67
C GLU A 761 -44.93 22.99 -2.47
N GLN A 762 -44.63 24.29 -2.55
CA GLN A 762 -45.06 25.27 -1.55
C GLN A 762 -46.59 25.41 -1.53
N MET A 763 -47.26 25.40 -2.68
CA MET A 763 -48.73 25.39 -2.76
C MET A 763 -49.35 24.09 -2.21
N GLU A 764 -48.66 22.96 -2.39
CA GLU A 764 -49.05 21.66 -1.82
C GLU A 764 -48.93 21.69 -0.29
N THR A 765 -47.81 22.20 0.23
CA THR A 765 -47.56 22.36 1.67
C THR A 765 -48.53 23.35 2.32
N ALA A 766 -48.91 24.42 1.61
CA ALA A 766 -49.92 25.38 2.04
C ALA A 766 -51.37 24.88 1.91
N GLY A 767 -51.58 23.65 1.42
CA GLY A 767 -52.91 23.05 1.27
C GLY A 767 -53.77 23.64 0.14
N LEU A 768 -53.17 24.41 -0.79
CA LEU A 768 -53.86 24.99 -1.95
C LEU A 768 -54.02 23.97 -3.08
N VAL A 769 -53.10 23.01 -3.16
CA VAL A 769 -53.02 21.98 -4.19
C VAL A 769 -52.83 20.62 -3.52
N SER A 770 -53.40 19.56 -4.09
CA SER A 770 -53.26 18.20 -3.57
C SER A 770 -51.89 17.58 -3.89
N PRO A 771 -51.48 16.54 -3.15
CA PRO A 771 -50.37 15.71 -3.53
C PRO A 771 -50.54 15.12 -4.92
N MET A 772 -49.43 14.82 -5.58
CA MET A 772 -49.44 14.27 -6.94
C MET A 772 -50.22 12.94 -7.00
N GLU A 773 -51.29 12.91 -7.79
CA GLU A 773 -52.12 11.72 -7.99
C GLU A 773 -51.41 10.70 -8.89
N ALA A 774 -51.87 9.44 -8.90
CA ALA A 774 -51.26 8.35 -9.69
C ALA A 774 -51.26 8.59 -11.22
N ASN A 775 -52.05 9.54 -11.70
CA ASN A 775 -52.09 9.98 -13.10
C ASN A 775 -51.08 11.11 -13.41
N GLY A 776 -50.28 11.56 -12.43
CA GLY A 776 -49.30 12.64 -12.55
C GLY A 776 -49.87 14.06 -12.48
N ASN A 777 -51.17 14.21 -12.26
CA ASN A 777 -51.82 15.51 -12.07
C ASN A 777 -51.96 15.87 -10.59
N ARG A 778 -52.04 17.17 -10.30
CA ARG A 778 -52.41 17.70 -8.97
C ARG A 778 -53.72 18.46 -9.08
N THR A 779 -54.61 18.28 -8.11
CA THR A 779 -55.93 18.91 -8.04
C THR A 779 -55.89 20.16 -7.15
N VAL A 780 -56.54 21.24 -7.57
CA VAL A 780 -56.57 22.51 -6.81
C VAL A 780 -57.66 22.41 -5.74
N LEU A 781 -57.25 22.47 -4.47
CA LEU A 781 -58.09 22.24 -3.29
C LEU A 781 -58.79 23.52 -2.80
N ALA A 782 -58.30 24.70 -3.18
CA ALA A 782 -58.93 25.96 -2.82
C ALA A 782 -60.34 26.10 -3.44
N PRO A 783 -61.32 26.65 -2.68
CA PRO A 783 -62.69 26.85 -3.14
C PRO A 783 -62.76 27.86 -4.30
N ASN A 784 -63.68 27.64 -5.24
CA ASN A 784 -63.89 28.53 -6.37
C ASN A 784 -64.53 29.84 -5.86
N ARG A 785 -63.76 30.93 -5.82
CA ARG A 785 -64.34 32.28 -5.72
C ARG A 785 -64.68 32.71 -7.14
N GLU A 786 -65.94 32.50 -7.53
CA GLU A 786 -66.51 33.20 -8.68
C GLU A 786 -66.65 34.68 -8.28
N GLU A 787 -65.95 35.55 -9.01
CA GLU A 787 -66.39 36.94 -9.23
C GLU A 787 -67.22 36.98 -10.52
#